data_AF-W6KL73-F1
#
_entry.id   AF-W6KL73-F1
#
_cell.length_a   1.000
_cell.length_b   1.000
_cell.length_c   1.000
_cell.angle_alpha   90.00
_cell.angle_beta   90.00
_cell.angle_gamma   90.00
#
_symmetry.space_group_name_H-M   'P 1'
#
loop_
_entity.id
_entity.type
_entity.pdbx_description
1 polymer ?
#
loop_
_entity_poly.entity_id
_entity_poly.type
_entity_poly.pdbx_seq_one_letter_code
_entity_poly.pdbx_strand_id
1 'polypeptide(L)'
;MIEISGLGHLHSLLRNNSKVCVIYFYATWCGPCKYVMPSYLKMVEYNDTAKVVFCKCDVDRNGDCTARFKVDAMPTFVVCVGEETIGIVKGGQLDAVQRNIDMALAQLVVHASEPMLRVGKCHNEFAEKMLCIQLAQSGDDAILQKDSCDEAYRMLMKNEPDSPSGLKLIPYLASTAASPEALDALFRYISLRAPPECYNVGLIVNQVLRYVLDLALNITWDATPIIEALHRVVHSLIKSVQARDIVVRSSFFDSEFIRTGFELEQSTILGALLGIGPVSRGHAIMFPQLNMQMWQHLIKLFPPQESEKYPQQIYEIQQIVERLAKWNSQLVQTFFRTKCTRNATMIFFNRALRLNEDYQKIMHRNSPLSSRFFMLQMEKALIEVALPIISSAEGESTTNFSSIPASYLLDNPNIREVISFGADTERLAHFDEHENPLPLASSDEGGYKPYVHLFFYAARSLTLCSAVFTDEHDRNERNVQHPQLSHQERIALTAEKCLYEGLLGGVKLGESQLRYLNGLAGWLLCVMGVDSVGHLPATPPMQWKYLPQQLVDCVFRASKMLMLNSLLVDNMISLMLVLMGNTLYFTKPHTHALFPSFLIKLMENPETRAVVEGHAWFHEHIMRACMNCYIAVEKLTYEKVQVRYELSYCLKTFLGSDNLCQPLRDEFQREGAVLERFSHMAVAEVNEAVDQLIHSLTKMNTMMKSSTDASEEAANAPHGSLGGSHNDASSPDYSSIQNTGDENDEAEDSTEEGMTYSQIGMSLRSHIMLFMASIDMFIQLSIQFPRGVTQNLVAQQIGQMLARSLVVFAGPNSKNLKIKNADEYQFKPREILSRLVDCLTHFRRSRNFLNCLCHCGIPLSDLQGAIKTILQRQLVSEDLNWKLSEMSAALESCSKEAVDEEALWDEAPDFALDALLSTPLLNPVALPSDVKDLQDLLFVNKETIHHHLLSENKHPFTKEYLDEPMVEAFNARPAVLEARKELENKISEWLRTARKARDSAP
;
A
#
# COMPACT_ATOMS: atom_id res chain seq x y z
N MET A 1 -2.67 39.29 -48.74
CA MET A 1 -1.64 38.36 -49.27
C MET A 1 -0.53 39.18 -49.92
N ILE A 2 0.73 38.93 -49.57
CA ILE A 2 1.92 39.70 -50.01
C ILE A 2 2.62 39.00 -51.19
N GLU A 3 3.07 39.74 -52.20
CA GLU A 3 3.88 39.19 -53.30
C GLU A 3 5.37 39.31 -53.00
N ILE A 4 6.10 38.21 -53.07
CA ILE A 4 7.55 38.17 -52.83
C ILE A 4 8.28 38.57 -54.11
N SER A 5 9.12 39.59 -54.00
CA SER A 5 9.88 40.21 -55.10
C SER A 5 11.36 39.81 -55.15
N GLY A 6 11.82 38.99 -54.19
CA GLY A 6 13.19 38.47 -54.15
C GLY A 6 13.61 38.00 -52.75
N LEU A 7 14.81 37.40 -52.65
CA LEU A 7 15.31 36.77 -51.42
C LEU A 7 15.46 37.74 -50.25
N GLY A 8 15.88 38.99 -50.51
CA GLY A 8 15.99 40.03 -49.48
C GLY A 8 14.65 40.43 -48.86
N HIS A 9 13.58 40.50 -49.67
CA HIS A 9 12.22 40.78 -49.20
C HIS A 9 11.65 39.57 -48.43
N LEU A 10 11.94 38.36 -48.87
CA LEU A 10 11.61 37.16 -48.13
C LEU A 10 12.29 37.13 -46.74
N HIS A 11 13.57 37.49 -46.65
CA HIS A 11 14.29 37.56 -45.37
C HIS A 11 13.70 38.62 -44.41
N SER A 12 13.28 39.78 -44.92
CA SER A 12 12.67 40.80 -44.05
C SER A 12 11.33 40.34 -43.47
N LEU A 13 10.54 39.56 -44.22
CA LEU A 13 9.29 38.96 -43.74
C LEU A 13 9.53 37.87 -42.71
N LEU A 14 10.56 37.03 -42.92
CA LEU A 14 10.93 35.95 -42.00
C LEU A 14 11.62 36.43 -40.72
N ARG A 15 12.18 37.65 -40.67
CA ARG A 15 12.78 38.18 -39.42
C ARG A 15 11.77 38.49 -38.32
N ASN A 16 10.48 38.58 -38.66
CA ASN A 16 9.44 38.90 -37.68
C ASN A 16 8.93 37.62 -37.00
N ASN A 17 9.58 37.21 -35.90
CA ASN A 17 9.25 35.99 -35.15
C ASN A 17 7.92 36.05 -34.37
N SER A 18 7.16 37.15 -34.46
CA SER A 18 5.87 37.29 -33.76
C SER A 18 4.67 36.78 -34.58
N LYS A 19 4.88 36.35 -35.82
CA LYS A 19 3.82 35.87 -36.73
C LYS A 19 4.26 34.62 -37.49
N VAL A 20 3.29 33.77 -37.82
CA VAL A 20 3.49 32.63 -38.74
C VAL A 20 3.51 33.16 -40.17
N CYS A 21 4.52 32.81 -40.96
CA CYS A 21 4.60 33.17 -42.38
C CYS A 21 4.27 31.95 -43.25
N VAL A 22 3.31 32.10 -44.16
CA VAL A 22 2.89 31.05 -45.10
C VAL A 22 3.26 31.49 -46.51
N ILE A 23 4.17 30.77 -47.16
CA ILE A 23 4.68 31.11 -48.49
C ILE A 23 4.13 30.13 -49.52
N TYR A 24 3.32 30.64 -50.43
CA TYR A 24 2.81 29.88 -51.57
C TYR A 24 3.70 30.07 -52.80
N PHE A 25 4.46 29.04 -53.16
CA PHE A 25 5.21 28.99 -54.42
C PHE A 25 4.29 28.52 -55.56
N TYR A 26 4.22 29.32 -56.63
CA TYR A 26 3.34 29.08 -57.78
C TYR A 26 4.04 29.40 -59.11
N ALA A 27 3.47 28.89 -60.21
CA ALA A 27 3.85 29.26 -61.57
C ALA A 27 2.62 29.63 -62.42
N THR A 28 2.76 30.60 -63.33
CA THR A 28 1.64 31.11 -64.15
C THR A 28 1.11 30.08 -65.15
N TRP A 29 1.97 29.15 -65.58
CA TRP A 29 1.65 28.04 -66.47
C TRP A 29 1.12 26.78 -65.75
N CYS A 30 1.15 26.75 -64.40
CA CYS A 30 0.74 25.57 -63.64
C CYS A 30 -0.79 25.50 -63.47
N GLY A 31 -1.43 24.50 -64.09
CA GLY A 31 -2.87 24.23 -63.97
C GLY A 31 -3.34 24.02 -62.52
N PRO A 32 -2.71 23.13 -61.74
CA PRO A 32 -3.03 22.95 -60.32
C PRO A 32 -2.93 24.22 -59.46
N CYS A 33 -1.97 25.11 -59.75
CA CYS A 33 -1.88 26.41 -59.05
C CYS A 33 -3.11 27.30 -59.29
N LYS A 34 -3.67 27.28 -60.51
CA LYS A 34 -4.89 28.02 -60.85
C LYS A 34 -6.12 27.45 -60.13
N TYR A 35 -6.17 26.14 -59.94
CA TYR A 35 -7.28 25.45 -59.26
C TYR A 35 -7.28 25.71 -57.73
N VAL A 36 -6.10 25.75 -57.11
CA VAL A 36 -5.96 25.91 -55.64
C VAL A 36 -6.08 27.38 -55.18
N MET A 37 -5.77 28.34 -56.06
CA MET A 37 -5.76 29.77 -55.72
C MET A 37 -7.06 30.28 -55.05
N PRO A 38 -8.28 29.97 -55.54
CA PRO A 38 -9.51 30.43 -54.89
C PRO A 38 -9.67 29.91 -53.45
N SER A 39 -9.27 28.66 -53.19
CA SER A 39 -9.33 28.06 -51.86
C SER A 39 -8.26 28.61 -50.93
N TYR A 40 -7.06 28.91 -51.47
CA TYR A 40 -6.01 29.58 -50.70
C TYR A 40 -6.42 30.98 -50.27
N LEU A 41 -7.10 31.76 -51.14
CA LEU A 41 -7.63 33.08 -50.78
C LEU A 41 -8.65 33.01 -49.63
N LYS A 42 -9.55 32.01 -49.63
CA LYS A 42 -10.48 31.78 -48.51
C LYS A 42 -9.75 31.46 -47.20
N MET A 43 -8.65 30.70 -47.26
CA MET A 43 -7.81 30.43 -46.09
C MET A 43 -7.16 31.71 -45.53
N VAL A 44 -6.75 32.64 -46.40
CA VAL A 44 -6.25 33.96 -45.96
C VAL A 44 -7.32 34.76 -45.23
N GLU A 45 -8.58 34.70 -45.69
CA GLU A 45 -9.70 35.41 -45.07
C GLU A 45 -10.12 34.81 -43.71
N TYR A 46 -10.02 33.48 -43.57
CA TYR A 46 -10.42 32.77 -42.35
C TYR A 46 -9.41 32.90 -41.20
N ASN A 47 -8.10 33.06 -41.50
CA ASN A 47 -7.05 33.13 -40.49
C ASN A 47 -6.79 34.57 -40.02
N ASP A 48 -6.47 34.74 -38.73
CA ASP A 48 -6.18 36.05 -38.13
C ASP A 48 -4.89 36.65 -38.70
N THR A 49 -5.05 37.68 -39.54
CA THR A 49 -3.94 38.41 -40.17
C THR A 49 -3.03 39.17 -39.19
N ALA A 50 -3.47 39.34 -37.93
CA ALA A 50 -2.60 39.82 -36.85
C ALA A 50 -1.54 38.77 -36.47
N LYS A 51 -1.83 37.47 -36.62
CA LYS A 51 -0.96 36.35 -36.21
C LYS A 51 -0.33 35.57 -37.37
N VAL A 52 -0.95 35.60 -38.55
CA VAL A 52 -0.49 34.87 -39.74
C VAL A 52 -0.32 35.80 -40.94
N VAL A 53 0.81 35.68 -41.62
CA VAL A 53 1.14 36.45 -42.83
C VAL A 53 1.18 35.50 -44.03
N PHE A 54 0.28 35.71 -44.98
CA PHE A 54 0.22 34.92 -46.21
C PHE A 54 0.94 35.62 -47.37
N CYS A 55 1.84 34.89 -48.01
CA CYS A 55 2.67 35.32 -49.11
C CYS A 55 2.47 34.44 -50.35
N LYS A 56 2.78 34.98 -51.52
CA LYS A 56 2.92 34.25 -52.78
C LYS A 56 4.26 34.56 -53.45
N CYS A 57 4.86 33.56 -54.08
CA CYS A 57 6.18 33.64 -54.72
C CYS A 57 6.12 32.98 -56.09
N ASP A 58 6.31 33.77 -57.15
CA ASP A 58 6.39 33.25 -58.52
C ASP A 58 7.75 32.59 -58.73
N VAL A 59 7.76 31.29 -59.01
CA VAL A 59 8.99 30.49 -59.15
C VAL A 59 9.82 30.85 -60.36
N ASP A 60 9.20 31.37 -61.43
CA ASP A 60 9.91 31.77 -62.64
C ASP A 60 10.68 33.10 -62.42
N ARG A 61 10.22 33.91 -61.47
CA ARG A 61 10.80 35.23 -61.14
C ARG A 61 11.73 35.20 -59.93
N ASN A 62 11.63 34.19 -59.06
CA ASN A 62 12.32 34.16 -57.76
C ASN A 62 13.09 32.85 -57.55
N GLY A 63 14.01 32.51 -58.47
CA GLY A 63 14.83 31.29 -58.41
C GLY A 63 15.66 31.14 -57.12
N ASP A 64 16.11 32.25 -56.52
CA ASP A 64 16.87 32.21 -55.28
C ASP A 64 16.00 31.83 -54.07
N CYS A 65 14.73 32.25 -54.07
CA CYS A 65 13.76 31.89 -53.03
C CYS A 65 13.35 30.42 -53.12
N THR A 66 13.20 29.89 -54.33
CA THR A 66 12.88 28.47 -54.56
C THR A 66 14.04 27.57 -54.18
N ALA A 67 15.28 27.99 -54.46
CA ALA A 67 16.49 27.28 -54.06
C ALA A 67 16.61 27.16 -52.53
N ARG A 68 16.31 28.23 -51.76
CA ARG A 68 16.37 28.22 -50.29
C ARG A 68 15.52 27.10 -49.67
N PHE A 69 14.30 26.90 -50.17
CA PHE A 69 13.38 25.89 -49.65
C PHE A 69 13.36 24.59 -50.46
N LYS A 70 14.30 24.41 -51.40
CA LYS A 70 14.41 23.24 -52.29
C LYS A 70 13.07 22.90 -52.98
N VAL A 71 12.42 23.92 -53.51
CA VAL A 71 11.11 23.79 -54.16
C VAL A 71 11.26 23.17 -55.54
N ASP A 72 10.67 22.00 -55.75
CA ASP A 72 10.80 21.16 -56.96
C ASP A 72 9.46 20.81 -57.62
N ALA A 73 8.32 21.15 -57.01
CA ALA A 73 6.99 20.83 -57.52
C ALA A 73 5.99 21.96 -57.18
N MET A 74 5.06 22.25 -58.10
CA MET A 74 4.05 23.31 -57.95
C MET A 74 2.62 22.75 -57.88
N PRO A 75 1.74 23.26 -56.99
CA PRO A 75 1.99 24.27 -55.95
C PRO A 75 2.81 23.70 -54.77
N THR A 76 3.57 24.54 -54.08
CA THR A 76 4.20 24.18 -52.79
C THR A 76 3.94 25.29 -51.78
N PHE A 77 3.58 24.90 -50.56
CA PHE A 77 3.35 25.80 -49.43
C PHE A 77 4.41 25.55 -48.37
N VAL A 78 5.01 26.63 -47.88
CA VAL A 78 6.00 26.57 -46.79
C VAL A 78 5.45 27.38 -45.62
N VAL A 79 5.35 26.75 -44.45
CA VAL A 79 4.95 27.41 -43.20
C VAL A 79 6.19 27.61 -42.35
N CYS A 80 6.46 28.87 -41.96
CA CYS A 80 7.62 29.26 -41.17
C CYS A 80 7.22 30.07 -39.94
N VAL A 81 8.02 29.98 -38.89
CA VAL A 81 8.04 30.94 -37.78
C VAL A 81 9.46 31.45 -37.67
N GLY A 82 9.65 32.74 -37.89
CA GLY A 82 11.01 33.27 -38.02
C GLY A 82 11.72 32.69 -39.26
N GLU A 83 13.01 32.35 -39.10
CA GLU A 83 13.78 31.64 -40.15
C GLU A 83 13.57 30.11 -40.14
N GLU A 84 12.85 29.57 -39.15
CA GLU A 84 12.58 28.15 -38.98
C GLU A 84 11.39 27.70 -39.84
N THR A 85 11.56 26.59 -40.56
CA THR A 85 10.51 26.00 -41.40
C THR A 85 9.77 24.92 -40.62
N ILE A 86 8.49 25.16 -40.33
CA ILE A 86 7.62 24.24 -39.58
C ILE A 86 7.17 23.08 -40.46
N GLY A 87 6.90 23.37 -41.74
CA GLY A 87 6.52 22.32 -42.68
C GLY A 87 6.47 22.81 -44.13
N ILE A 88 6.77 21.88 -45.03
CA ILE A 88 6.67 22.08 -46.48
C ILE A 88 5.60 21.12 -47.00
N VAL A 89 4.56 21.65 -47.63
CA VAL A 89 3.45 20.89 -48.20
C VAL A 89 3.52 21.02 -49.72
N LYS A 90 3.78 19.91 -50.40
CA LYS A 90 3.75 19.84 -51.86
C LYS A 90 2.34 19.46 -52.33
N GLY A 91 1.87 20.08 -53.39
CA GLY A 91 0.52 19.88 -53.93
C GLY A 91 -0.55 20.72 -53.21
N GLY A 92 -1.76 20.74 -53.79
CA GLY A 92 -2.88 21.60 -53.37
C GLY A 92 -3.57 21.24 -52.06
N GLN A 93 -2.87 20.61 -51.11
CA GLN A 93 -3.43 20.06 -49.88
C GLN A 93 -3.50 21.12 -48.77
N LEU A 94 -4.50 21.99 -48.85
CA LEU A 94 -4.67 23.11 -47.92
C LEU A 94 -4.95 22.67 -46.47
N ASP A 95 -5.57 21.53 -46.22
CA ASP A 95 -5.80 21.02 -44.85
C ASP A 95 -4.48 20.69 -44.13
N ALA A 96 -3.46 20.24 -44.86
CA ALA A 96 -2.13 20.03 -44.31
C ALA A 96 -1.43 21.37 -44.02
N VAL A 97 -1.67 22.40 -44.84
CA VAL A 97 -1.17 23.75 -44.60
C VAL A 97 -1.81 24.33 -43.34
N GLN A 98 -3.12 24.18 -43.15
CA GLN A 98 -3.81 24.67 -41.95
C GLN A 98 -3.31 23.96 -40.67
N ARG A 99 -3.13 22.64 -40.70
CA ARG A 99 -2.53 21.92 -39.55
C ARG A 99 -1.13 22.44 -39.18
N ASN A 100 -0.30 22.73 -40.18
CA ASN A 100 1.02 23.32 -39.95
C ASN A 100 0.94 24.75 -39.40
N ILE A 101 -0.06 25.54 -39.81
CA ILE A 101 -0.35 26.87 -39.24
C ILE A 101 -0.78 26.72 -37.77
N ASP A 102 -1.67 25.79 -37.46
CA ASP A 102 -2.15 25.57 -36.09
C ASP A 102 -1.01 25.10 -35.17
N MET A 103 -0.13 24.21 -35.66
CA MET A 103 1.10 23.81 -34.97
C MET A 103 2.06 25.00 -34.75
N ALA A 104 2.25 25.84 -35.78
CA ALA A 104 3.09 27.02 -35.70
C ALA A 104 2.53 28.08 -34.73
N LEU A 105 1.20 28.24 -34.68
CA LEU A 105 0.52 29.11 -33.73
C LEU A 105 0.63 28.55 -32.30
N ALA A 106 0.55 27.24 -32.11
CA ALA A 106 0.81 26.61 -30.82
C ALA A 106 2.26 26.85 -30.35
N GLN A 107 3.25 26.77 -31.25
CA GLN A 107 4.64 27.14 -30.94
C GLN A 107 4.80 28.62 -30.58
N LEU A 108 4.07 29.52 -31.25
CA LEU A 108 4.04 30.94 -30.88
C LEU A 108 3.37 31.19 -29.53
N VAL A 109 2.40 30.36 -29.10
CA VAL A 109 1.82 30.43 -27.74
C VAL A 109 2.81 29.90 -26.70
N VAL A 110 3.60 28.87 -27.03
CA VAL A 110 4.71 28.38 -26.18
C VAL A 110 5.81 29.45 -26.06
N HIS A 111 6.13 30.18 -27.12
CA HIS A 111 7.12 31.27 -27.10
C HIS A 111 6.56 32.61 -26.58
N ALA A 112 5.25 32.87 -26.65
CA ALA A 112 4.61 34.02 -26.03
C ALA A 112 4.41 33.84 -24.50
N SER A 113 4.61 32.62 -24.02
CA SER A 113 4.63 32.25 -22.59
C SER A 113 6.06 32.10 -22.06
N GLU A 114 7.07 32.68 -22.72
CA GLU A 114 8.45 32.76 -22.23
C GLU A 114 8.67 34.03 -21.39
N PRO A 115 8.70 33.96 -20.05
CA PRO A 115 9.59 34.81 -19.29
C PRO A 115 10.98 34.16 -19.29
N MET A 116 11.90 34.77 -20.05
CA MET A 116 13.35 34.82 -19.80
C MET A 116 14.03 33.57 -19.21
N LEU A 117 14.32 32.56 -20.03
CA LEU A 117 15.45 31.64 -19.76
C LEU A 117 15.96 30.98 -21.06
N ARG A 118 16.50 31.82 -21.96
CA ARG A 118 17.27 31.31 -23.12
C ARG A 118 18.62 30.80 -22.64
N VAL A 119 18.71 29.51 -22.33
CA VAL A 119 19.98 28.77 -22.32
C VAL A 119 20.33 28.48 -23.78
N GLY A 120 21.04 29.40 -24.42
CA GLY A 120 21.45 29.26 -25.82
C GLY A 120 22.57 30.20 -26.21
N LYS A 121 23.80 29.67 -26.23
CA LYS A 121 25.01 30.14 -26.95
C LYS A 121 25.13 31.66 -27.21
N CYS A 122 25.22 32.45 -26.15
CA CYS A 122 25.93 33.73 -26.15
C CYS A 122 26.68 33.79 -24.83
N HIS A 123 27.96 34.17 -24.85
CA HIS A 123 28.61 34.66 -23.64
C HIS A 123 27.70 35.76 -23.09
N ASN A 124 27.01 35.49 -21.98
CA ASN A 124 26.29 36.53 -21.27
C ASN A 124 27.41 37.46 -20.77
N GLU A 125 27.46 38.70 -21.24
CA GLU A 125 28.50 39.66 -20.89
C GLU A 125 28.69 39.73 -19.36
N PHE A 126 27.62 39.55 -18.60
CA PHE A 126 27.66 39.41 -17.15
C PHE A 126 28.42 38.15 -16.67
N ALA A 127 28.17 36.99 -17.29
CA ALA A 127 28.90 35.76 -16.99
C ALA A 127 30.39 35.85 -17.36
N GLU A 128 30.76 36.59 -18.40
CA GLU A 128 32.17 36.90 -18.71
C GLU A 128 32.82 37.68 -17.58
N LYS A 129 32.15 38.74 -17.08
CA LYS A 129 32.67 39.52 -15.95
C LYS A 129 32.78 38.68 -14.69
N MET A 130 31.81 37.81 -14.41
CA MET A 130 31.86 36.87 -13.30
C MET A 130 33.02 35.86 -13.43
N LEU A 131 33.31 35.39 -14.64
CA LEU A 131 34.49 34.55 -14.91
C LEU A 131 35.80 35.32 -14.68
N CYS A 132 35.89 36.58 -15.11
CA CYS A 132 37.05 37.43 -14.85
C CYS A 132 37.29 37.62 -13.33
N ILE A 133 36.23 37.79 -12.54
CA ILE A 133 36.33 37.85 -11.07
C ILE A 133 36.95 36.56 -10.51
N GLN A 134 36.51 35.40 -11.00
CA GLN A 134 37.01 34.10 -10.56
C GLN A 134 38.50 33.88 -10.94
N LEU A 135 38.88 34.23 -12.17
CA LEU A 135 40.26 34.14 -12.64
C LEU A 135 41.17 35.10 -11.87
N ALA A 136 40.71 36.31 -11.60
CA ALA A 136 41.45 37.31 -10.83
C ALA A 136 41.71 36.85 -9.38
N GLN A 137 40.75 36.19 -8.74
CA GLN A 137 40.95 35.56 -7.42
C GLN A 137 41.98 34.44 -7.44
N SER A 138 42.03 33.67 -8.51
CA SER A 138 42.97 32.54 -8.65
C SER A 138 44.39 33.01 -8.98
N GLY A 139 44.52 34.15 -9.67
CA GLY A 139 45.78 34.78 -10.04
C GLY A 139 46.29 35.88 -9.09
N ASP A 140 45.59 36.12 -7.97
CA ASP A 140 45.89 37.17 -6.98
C ASP A 140 45.96 38.61 -7.57
N ASP A 141 45.14 38.89 -8.59
CA ASP A 141 45.05 40.20 -9.25
C ASP A 141 43.90 41.04 -8.68
N ALA A 142 44.23 41.81 -7.64
CA ALA A 142 43.25 42.66 -6.94
C ALA A 142 42.67 43.78 -7.81
N ILE A 143 43.38 44.24 -8.84
CA ILE A 143 42.92 45.34 -9.71
C ILE A 143 41.86 44.80 -10.67
N LEU A 144 42.17 43.71 -11.37
CA LEU A 144 41.24 43.09 -12.30
C LEU A 144 39.96 42.62 -11.59
N GLN A 145 40.08 42.10 -10.37
CA GLN A 145 38.93 41.70 -9.56
C GLN A 145 38.02 42.89 -9.25
N LYS A 146 38.59 44.02 -8.81
CA LYS A 146 37.83 45.22 -8.47
C LYS A 146 37.10 45.80 -9.68
N ASP A 147 37.80 45.91 -10.81
CA ASP A 147 37.23 46.46 -12.05
C ASP A 147 36.10 45.57 -12.60
N SER A 148 36.30 44.24 -12.54
CA SER A 148 35.27 43.27 -12.95
C SER A 148 34.05 43.27 -12.02
N CYS A 149 34.25 43.40 -10.71
CA CYS A 149 33.17 43.58 -9.73
C CYS A 149 32.41 44.90 -9.94
N ASP A 150 33.10 45.99 -10.27
CA ASP A 150 32.47 47.28 -10.57
C ASP A 150 31.59 47.22 -11.82
N GLU A 151 32.07 46.57 -12.88
CA GLU A 151 31.30 46.35 -14.10
C GLU A 151 30.06 45.47 -13.83
N ALA A 152 30.25 44.33 -13.16
CA ALA A 152 29.15 43.44 -12.80
C ALA A 152 28.09 44.14 -11.93
N TYR A 153 28.53 44.98 -10.98
CA TYR A 153 27.63 45.80 -10.17
C TYR A 153 26.84 46.80 -11.02
N ARG A 154 27.52 47.52 -11.95
CA ARG A 154 26.86 48.47 -12.85
C ARG A 154 25.82 47.79 -13.74
N MET A 155 26.09 46.57 -14.19
CA MET A 155 25.12 45.76 -14.95
C MET A 155 23.88 45.39 -14.11
N LEU A 156 24.04 45.01 -12.84
CA LEU A 156 22.93 44.67 -11.94
C LEU A 156 22.09 45.89 -11.52
N MET A 157 22.73 47.05 -11.35
CA MET A 157 22.09 48.28 -10.87
C MET A 157 21.60 49.20 -11.98
N LYS A 158 21.72 48.80 -13.24
CA LYS A 158 21.18 49.54 -14.38
C LYS A 158 19.65 49.62 -14.24
N ASN A 159 19.13 50.80 -13.92
CA ASN A 159 17.70 51.04 -13.73
C ASN A 159 16.93 50.79 -15.04
N GLU A 160 16.19 49.68 -15.09
CA GLU A 160 15.23 49.38 -16.12
C GLU A 160 13.86 49.22 -15.44
N PRO A 161 12.81 49.89 -15.94
CA PRO A 161 11.51 49.99 -15.25
C PRO A 161 10.83 48.65 -14.96
N ASP A 162 11.20 47.58 -15.68
CA ASP A 162 10.57 46.24 -15.59
C ASP A 162 11.51 45.12 -15.10
N SER A 163 12.74 45.43 -14.64
CA SER A 163 13.72 44.38 -14.29
C SER A 163 14.45 44.66 -12.96
N PRO A 164 13.97 44.10 -11.83
CA PRO A 164 14.64 44.18 -10.54
C PRO A 164 16.05 43.58 -10.59
N SER A 165 16.98 44.13 -9.80
CA SER A 165 18.38 43.70 -9.76
C SER A 165 18.55 42.19 -9.50
N GLY A 166 17.67 41.58 -8.68
CA GLY A 166 17.66 40.14 -8.47
C GLY A 166 17.32 39.33 -9.73
N LEU A 167 16.36 39.78 -10.55
CA LEU A 167 15.96 39.05 -11.76
C LEU A 167 17.07 39.01 -12.80
N LYS A 168 17.90 40.07 -12.88
CA LYS A 168 19.06 40.12 -13.78
C LYS A 168 20.14 39.09 -13.44
N LEU A 169 20.17 38.62 -12.19
CA LEU A 169 21.13 37.63 -11.71
C LEU A 169 20.72 36.18 -12.08
N ILE A 170 19.42 35.93 -12.32
CA ILE A 170 18.87 34.58 -12.55
C ILE A 170 19.49 33.86 -13.74
N PRO A 171 19.66 34.47 -14.94
CA PRO A 171 20.27 33.79 -16.08
C PRO A 171 21.69 33.30 -15.80
N TYR A 172 22.45 34.03 -14.97
CA TYR A 172 23.78 33.60 -14.53
C TYR A 172 23.69 32.43 -13.55
N LEU A 173 22.85 32.54 -12.51
CA LEU A 173 22.69 31.50 -11.48
C LEU A 173 22.13 30.18 -12.02
N ALA A 174 21.30 30.23 -13.07
CA ALA A 174 20.78 29.07 -13.76
C ALA A 174 21.80 28.42 -14.73
N SER A 175 22.85 29.15 -15.11
CA SER A 175 23.86 28.67 -16.05
C SER A 175 24.89 27.74 -15.39
N THR A 176 25.58 26.94 -16.21
CA THR A 176 26.73 26.14 -15.76
C THR A 176 27.96 26.97 -15.41
N ALA A 177 27.98 28.27 -15.76
CA ALA A 177 29.07 29.20 -15.49
C ALA A 177 28.99 29.86 -14.11
N ALA A 178 27.96 29.53 -13.31
CA ALA A 178 27.82 30.04 -11.95
C ALA A 178 28.94 29.53 -11.02
N SER A 179 29.77 30.45 -10.51
CA SER A 179 30.82 30.17 -9.53
C SER A 179 30.42 30.76 -8.16
N PRO A 180 30.43 29.94 -7.09
CA PRO A 180 30.22 30.42 -5.72
C PRO A 180 31.24 31.48 -5.30
N GLU A 181 32.50 31.35 -5.73
CA GLU A 181 33.61 32.22 -5.37
C GLU A 181 33.46 33.62 -5.99
N ALA A 182 33.07 33.66 -7.27
CA ALA A 182 32.78 34.91 -7.97
C ALA A 182 31.55 35.61 -7.36
N LEU A 183 30.51 34.85 -7.01
CA LEU A 183 29.31 35.38 -6.36
C LEU A 183 29.61 35.96 -4.97
N ASP A 184 30.45 35.28 -4.19
CA ASP A 184 30.91 35.76 -2.88
C ASP A 184 31.75 37.04 -2.99
N ALA A 185 32.60 37.14 -4.01
CA ALA A 185 33.38 38.35 -4.28
C ALA A 185 32.49 39.55 -4.60
N LEU A 186 31.51 39.35 -5.48
CA LEU A 186 30.56 40.38 -5.88
C LEU A 186 29.72 40.84 -4.71
N PHE A 187 29.16 39.92 -3.92
CA PHE A 187 28.34 40.29 -2.75
C PHE A 187 29.16 40.98 -1.67
N ARG A 188 30.40 40.53 -1.40
CA ARG A 188 31.31 41.25 -0.50
C ARG A 188 31.63 42.65 -0.99
N TYR A 189 31.85 42.82 -2.30
CA TYR A 189 32.10 44.12 -2.91
C TYR A 189 30.90 45.07 -2.77
N ILE A 190 29.67 44.58 -2.96
CA ILE A 190 28.43 45.35 -2.77
C ILE A 190 28.28 45.80 -1.32
N SER A 191 28.52 44.91 -0.35
CA SER A 191 28.38 45.22 1.07
C SER A 191 29.42 46.21 1.62
N LEU A 192 30.58 46.35 0.97
CA LEU A 192 31.67 47.22 1.42
C LEU A 192 31.58 48.66 0.87
N ARG A 193 30.58 48.99 0.04
CA ARG A 193 30.41 50.35 -0.51
C ARG A 193 29.89 51.36 0.51
N ALA A 194 30.29 52.62 0.34
CA ALA A 194 29.81 53.73 1.17
C ALA A 194 28.36 54.12 0.80
N PRO A 195 27.51 54.51 1.77
CA PRO A 195 26.17 55.05 1.50
C PRO A 195 26.24 56.29 0.58
N PRO A 196 25.30 56.48 -0.38
CA PRO A 196 24.01 55.80 -0.57
C PRO A 196 24.08 54.54 -1.45
N GLU A 197 25.26 54.14 -1.93
CA GLU A 197 25.45 53.00 -2.85
C GLU A 197 25.53 51.64 -2.14
N CYS A 198 25.47 51.61 -0.81
CA CYS A 198 25.40 50.38 -0.04
C CYS A 198 24.02 49.73 -0.26
N TYR A 199 23.99 48.72 -1.14
CA TYR A 199 22.78 47.99 -1.45
C TYR A 199 22.65 46.76 -0.56
N ASN A 200 21.43 46.47 -0.11
CA ASN A 200 21.18 45.31 0.73
C ASN A 200 21.22 44.03 -0.13
N VAL A 201 22.31 43.26 -0.03
CA VAL A 201 22.45 41.94 -0.68
C VAL A 201 21.26 41.03 -0.33
N GLY A 202 20.71 41.15 0.88
CA GLY A 202 19.51 40.44 1.30
C GLY A 202 18.28 40.77 0.47
N LEU A 203 18.13 42.01 -0.01
CA LEU A 203 17.03 42.40 -0.90
C LEU A 203 17.18 41.78 -2.30
N ILE A 204 18.40 41.72 -2.83
CA ILE A 204 18.69 41.05 -4.11
C ILE A 204 18.38 39.55 -4.01
N VAL A 205 18.88 38.89 -2.96
CA VAL A 205 18.62 37.47 -2.72
C VAL A 205 17.12 37.23 -2.56
N ASN A 206 16.41 38.01 -1.74
CA ASN A 206 14.97 37.84 -1.55
C ASN A 206 14.15 38.08 -2.83
N GLN A 207 14.58 38.99 -3.74
CA GLN A 207 13.96 39.13 -5.06
C GLN A 207 14.12 37.86 -5.91
N VAL A 208 15.31 37.25 -5.91
CA VAL A 208 15.54 35.97 -6.59
C VAL A 208 14.69 34.86 -5.98
N LEU A 209 14.67 34.75 -4.65
CA LEU A 209 13.90 33.73 -3.94
C LEU A 209 12.39 33.87 -4.21
N ARG A 210 11.86 35.10 -4.21
CA ARG A 210 10.46 35.36 -4.55
C ARG A 210 10.13 34.96 -5.99
N TYR A 211 11.00 35.29 -6.95
CA TYR A 211 10.79 34.88 -8.34
C TYR A 211 10.81 33.35 -8.49
N VAL A 212 11.76 32.67 -7.82
CA VAL A 212 11.83 31.20 -7.80
C VAL A 212 10.54 30.61 -7.25
N LEU A 213 10.03 31.16 -6.14
CA LEU A 213 8.76 30.75 -5.52
C LEU A 213 7.58 30.96 -6.47
N ASP A 214 7.41 32.17 -6.98
CA ASP A 214 6.31 32.53 -7.90
C ASP A 214 6.33 31.66 -9.16
N LEU A 215 7.51 31.36 -9.72
CA LEU A 215 7.63 30.48 -10.89
C LEU A 215 7.35 29.01 -10.54
N ALA A 216 7.89 28.50 -9.43
CA ALA A 216 7.68 27.12 -8.99
C ALA A 216 6.21 26.78 -8.68
N LEU A 217 5.43 27.78 -8.24
CA LEU A 217 4.00 27.62 -8.03
C LEU A 217 3.21 27.61 -9.34
N ASN A 218 3.70 28.25 -10.39
CA ASN A 218 2.98 28.40 -11.65
C ASN A 218 3.28 27.33 -12.72
N ILE A 219 4.33 26.53 -12.53
CA ILE A 219 4.75 25.48 -13.47
C ILE A 219 4.18 24.09 -13.12
N THR A 220 4.07 23.22 -14.13
CA THR A 220 3.81 21.79 -13.97
C THR A 220 5.10 20.97 -14.12
N TRP A 221 5.06 19.70 -13.75
CA TRP A 221 6.19 18.77 -13.88
C TRP A 221 6.70 18.55 -15.33
N ASP A 222 5.94 18.98 -16.34
CA ASP A 222 6.31 18.87 -17.76
C ASP A 222 7.41 19.89 -18.13
N ALA A 223 7.50 20.98 -17.38
CA ALA A 223 8.46 22.07 -17.56
C ALA A 223 9.88 21.71 -17.06
N THR A 224 10.35 20.50 -17.38
CA THR A 224 11.64 19.91 -16.97
C THR A 224 12.83 20.89 -17.05
N PRO A 225 13.08 21.64 -18.14
CA PRO A 225 14.24 22.54 -18.22
C PRO A 225 14.14 23.75 -17.26
N ILE A 226 12.92 24.25 -17.00
CA ILE A 226 12.69 25.36 -16.07
C ILE A 226 12.91 24.87 -14.64
N ILE A 227 12.41 23.68 -14.31
CA ILE A 227 12.61 23.05 -13.00
C ILE A 227 14.10 22.88 -12.72
N GLU A 228 14.87 22.37 -13.69
CA GLU A 228 16.32 22.24 -13.56
C GLU A 228 17.01 23.59 -13.33
N ALA A 229 16.62 24.62 -14.08
CA ALA A 229 17.14 25.98 -13.91
C ALA A 229 16.85 26.53 -12.50
N LEU A 230 15.63 26.37 -11.99
CA LEU A 230 15.25 26.79 -10.64
C LEU A 230 16.10 26.09 -9.57
N HIS A 231 16.31 24.78 -9.69
CA HIS A 231 17.17 24.03 -8.77
C HIS A 231 18.62 24.54 -8.81
N ARG A 232 19.16 24.81 -10.00
CA ARG A 232 20.51 25.37 -10.17
C ARG A 232 20.63 26.74 -9.52
N VAL A 233 19.62 27.61 -9.64
CA VAL A 233 19.60 28.93 -9.02
C VAL A 233 19.72 28.82 -7.50
N VAL A 234 18.85 28.04 -6.86
CA VAL A 234 18.87 27.86 -5.39
C VAL A 234 20.18 27.20 -4.94
N HIS A 235 20.63 26.17 -5.65
CA HIS A 235 21.88 25.49 -5.36
C HIS A 235 23.10 26.43 -5.44
N SER A 236 23.15 27.32 -6.42
CA SER A 236 24.21 28.35 -6.54
C SER A 236 24.20 29.33 -5.37
N LEU A 237 23.02 29.78 -4.92
CA LEU A 237 22.88 30.65 -3.75
C LEU A 237 23.32 29.97 -2.45
N ILE A 238 22.97 28.70 -2.24
CA ILE A 238 23.36 27.97 -1.02
C ILE A 238 24.86 27.67 -0.96
N LYS A 239 25.53 27.49 -2.10
CA LYS A 239 26.98 27.31 -2.13
C LYS A 239 27.74 28.58 -1.75
N SER A 240 27.22 29.76 -2.07
CA SER A 240 27.83 31.05 -1.69
C SER A 240 27.84 31.24 -0.16
N VAL A 241 28.98 31.65 0.40
CA VAL A 241 29.13 31.98 1.82
C VAL A 241 28.28 33.20 2.20
N GLN A 242 28.26 34.22 1.34
CA GLN A 242 27.56 35.47 1.61
C GLN A 242 26.03 35.32 1.50
N ALA A 243 25.53 34.41 0.65
CA ALA A 243 24.10 34.24 0.42
C ALA A 243 23.45 33.17 1.31
N ARG A 244 24.14 32.07 1.66
CA ARG A 244 23.50 30.93 2.33
C ARG A 244 22.77 31.27 3.64
N ASP A 245 23.34 32.13 4.48
CA ASP A 245 22.76 32.55 5.77
C ASP A 245 21.54 33.45 5.54
N ILE A 246 21.59 34.30 4.50
CA ILE A 246 20.46 35.12 4.07
C ILE A 246 19.30 34.24 3.59
N VAL A 247 19.59 33.20 2.80
CA VAL A 247 18.56 32.28 2.28
C VAL A 247 17.81 31.61 3.43
N VAL A 248 18.52 31.01 4.39
CA VAL A 248 17.85 30.28 5.49
C VAL A 248 17.19 31.17 6.54
N ARG A 249 17.57 32.45 6.63
CA ARG A 249 16.88 33.45 7.46
C ARG A 249 15.72 34.16 6.76
N SER A 250 15.56 33.93 5.46
CA SER A 250 14.49 34.53 4.67
C SER A 250 13.13 33.98 5.11
N SER A 251 12.10 34.82 5.08
CA SER A 251 10.71 34.40 5.30
C SER A 251 10.22 33.40 4.25
N PHE A 252 10.91 33.32 3.10
CA PHE A 252 10.63 32.35 2.04
C PHE A 252 11.26 30.97 2.29
N PHE A 253 12.10 30.82 3.32
CA PHE A 253 12.67 29.52 3.67
C PHE A 253 11.85 28.83 4.76
N ASP A 254 11.60 29.54 5.86
CA ASP A 254 10.71 29.12 6.92
C ASP A 254 10.10 30.34 7.62
N SER A 255 8.88 30.19 8.14
CA SER A 255 8.14 31.27 8.80
C SER A 255 7.28 30.74 9.93
N GLU A 256 7.38 31.35 11.11
CA GLU A 256 6.57 30.98 12.29
C GLU A 256 5.06 31.19 12.09
N PHE A 257 4.65 31.92 11.05
CA PHE A 257 3.24 32.16 10.73
C PHE A 257 2.57 31.02 9.98
N ILE A 258 3.34 30.04 9.47
CA ILE A 258 2.81 28.88 8.77
C ILE A 258 2.06 27.99 9.76
N ARG A 259 0.79 27.67 9.46
CA ARG A 259 -0.10 26.88 10.32
C ARG A 259 -0.58 25.59 9.67
N THR A 260 -0.49 25.47 8.35
CA THR A 260 -0.98 24.29 7.60
C THR A 260 0.07 23.75 6.64
N GLY A 261 -0.03 22.47 6.28
CA GLY A 261 0.86 21.85 5.30
C GLY A 261 0.75 22.52 3.92
N PHE A 262 -0.48 22.90 3.54
CA PHE A 262 -0.73 23.62 2.30
C PHE A 262 -0.04 25.00 2.25
N GLU A 263 -0.11 25.79 3.34
CA GLU A 263 0.61 27.05 3.45
C GLU A 263 2.12 26.87 3.38
N LEU A 264 2.66 25.81 3.99
CA LEU A 264 4.09 25.48 3.93
C LEU A 264 4.54 25.25 2.49
N GLU A 265 3.75 24.50 1.73
CA GLU A 265 4.00 24.22 0.31
C GLU A 265 3.95 25.48 -0.57
N GLN A 266 3.07 26.43 -0.26
CA GLN A 266 2.88 27.65 -1.06
C GLN A 266 3.79 28.82 -0.69
N SER A 267 4.23 28.90 0.57
CA SER A 267 4.97 30.08 1.07
C SER A 267 6.48 29.88 1.14
N THR A 268 6.95 28.63 1.03
CA THR A 268 8.37 28.29 1.17
C THR A 268 8.98 27.79 -0.12
N ILE A 269 10.28 28.05 -0.34
CA ILE A 269 11.00 27.65 -1.55
C ILE A 269 11.15 26.13 -1.62
N LEU A 270 11.50 25.49 -0.49
CA LEU A 270 11.58 24.04 -0.44
C LEU A 270 10.19 23.41 -0.61
N GLY A 271 9.15 23.99 0.00
CA GLY A 271 7.75 23.59 -0.21
C GLY A 271 7.34 23.63 -1.67
N ALA A 272 7.59 24.76 -2.34
CA ALA A 272 7.21 24.95 -3.72
C ALA A 272 7.99 24.03 -4.67
N LEU A 273 9.30 23.83 -4.49
CA LEU A 273 10.10 22.93 -5.33
C LEU A 273 9.75 21.46 -5.11
N LEU A 274 9.56 21.02 -3.87
CA LEU A 274 9.19 19.64 -3.54
C LEU A 274 7.75 19.31 -3.97
N GLY A 275 6.83 20.28 -3.97
CA GLY A 275 5.44 20.06 -4.35
C GLY A 275 5.13 20.22 -5.85
N ILE A 276 6.13 20.34 -6.73
CA ILE A 276 5.88 20.41 -8.18
C ILE A 276 5.19 19.13 -8.64
N GLY A 277 4.02 19.29 -9.26
CA GLY A 277 3.17 18.18 -9.69
C GLY A 277 2.47 18.44 -11.02
N PRO A 278 1.42 17.68 -11.34
CA PRO A 278 0.71 17.77 -12.61
C PRO A 278 -0.14 19.04 -12.77
N VAL A 279 -0.49 19.70 -11.66
CA VAL A 279 -1.36 20.88 -11.66
C VAL A 279 -0.61 22.08 -11.07
N SER A 280 -0.73 23.22 -11.75
CA SER A 280 -0.19 24.51 -11.30
C SER A 280 -0.93 25.01 -10.05
N ARG A 281 -0.19 25.55 -9.08
CA ARG A 281 -0.66 25.97 -7.75
C ARG A 281 -0.75 27.48 -7.56
N GLY A 282 -0.48 28.27 -8.62
CA GLY A 282 -0.33 29.72 -8.53
C GLY A 282 -1.61 30.53 -8.26
N HIS A 283 -2.78 29.88 -8.18
CA HIS A 283 -4.03 30.54 -7.77
C HIS A 283 -4.41 30.09 -6.35
N ALA A 284 -4.76 31.05 -5.50
CA ALA A 284 -5.29 30.83 -4.16
C ALA A 284 -6.66 30.16 -4.24
N ILE A 285 -6.66 28.84 -4.47
CA ILE A 285 -7.86 28.02 -4.60
C ILE A 285 -8.16 27.42 -3.23
N MET A 286 -9.42 27.51 -2.81
CA MET A 286 -9.93 26.88 -1.60
C MET A 286 -9.78 25.35 -1.70
N PHE A 287 -9.29 24.72 -0.62
CA PHE A 287 -8.96 23.28 -0.53
C PHE A 287 -10.00 22.31 -1.15
N PRO A 288 -11.33 22.51 -1.02
CA PRO A 288 -12.32 21.60 -1.63
C PRO A 288 -12.37 21.64 -3.17
N GLN A 289 -12.03 22.79 -3.78
CA GLN A 289 -12.07 22.96 -5.24
C GLN A 289 -10.87 22.31 -5.93
N LEU A 290 -9.75 22.17 -5.21
CA LEU A 290 -8.53 21.52 -5.69
C LEU A 290 -8.77 20.03 -5.98
N ASN A 291 -9.53 19.34 -5.10
CA ASN A 291 -9.84 17.92 -5.26
C ASN A 291 -10.66 17.64 -6.53
N MET A 292 -11.64 18.48 -6.85
CA MET A 292 -12.48 18.31 -8.04
C MET A 292 -11.69 18.56 -9.34
N GLN A 293 -10.82 19.58 -9.36
CA GLN A 293 -9.93 19.82 -10.50
C GLN A 293 -8.86 18.74 -10.65
N MET A 294 -8.34 18.23 -9.53
CA MET A 294 -7.41 17.11 -9.52
C MET A 294 -8.05 15.86 -10.10
N TRP A 295 -9.29 15.53 -9.74
CA TRP A 295 -10.03 14.43 -10.35
C TRP A 295 -10.19 14.60 -11.87
N GLN A 296 -10.58 15.79 -12.33
CA GLN A 296 -10.67 16.07 -13.76
C GLN A 296 -9.33 15.93 -14.48
N HIS A 297 -8.24 16.32 -13.84
CA HIS A 297 -6.90 16.17 -14.40
C HIS A 297 -6.44 14.70 -14.39
N LEU A 298 -6.72 13.96 -13.32
CA LEU A 298 -6.41 12.52 -13.24
C LEU A 298 -7.15 11.71 -14.30
N ILE A 299 -8.40 12.04 -14.57
CA ILE A 299 -9.18 11.42 -15.65
C ILE A 299 -8.57 11.75 -17.03
N LYS A 300 -7.94 12.92 -17.19
CA LYS A 300 -7.20 13.25 -18.43
C LYS A 300 -5.88 12.49 -18.53
N LEU A 301 -5.19 12.26 -17.41
CA LEU A 301 -3.97 11.46 -17.37
C LEU A 301 -4.26 9.98 -17.67
N PHE A 302 -5.36 9.45 -17.13
CA PHE A 302 -5.80 8.07 -17.31
C PHE A 302 -7.21 8.02 -17.91
N PRO A 303 -7.35 8.26 -19.23
CA PRO A 303 -8.65 8.25 -19.88
C PRO A 303 -9.20 6.81 -19.95
N PRO A 304 -10.48 6.58 -19.56
CA PRO A 304 -11.04 5.24 -19.47
C PRO A 304 -11.09 4.51 -20.83
N GLN A 305 -11.12 5.26 -21.94
CA GLN A 305 -11.09 4.68 -23.29
C GLN A 305 -9.73 4.07 -23.66
N GLU A 306 -8.65 4.40 -22.94
CA GLU A 306 -7.28 3.97 -23.27
C GLU A 306 -6.64 3.12 -22.16
N SER A 307 -7.43 2.26 -21.50
CA SER A 307 -6.94 1.39 -20.41
C SER A 307 -5.74 0.51 -20.80
N GLU A 308 -5.59 0.16 -22.07
CA GLU A 308 -4.43 -0.57 -22.59
C GLU A 308 -3.10 0.20 -22.46
N LYS A 309 -3.15 1.55 -22.40
CA LYS A 309 -1.96 2.41 -22.30
C LYS A 309 -1.57 2.73 -20.85
N TYR A 310 -2.37 2.33 -19.86
CA TYR A 310 -2.10 2.65 -18.45
C TYR A 310 -0.70 2.23 -17.98
N PRO A 311 -0.18 1.03 -18.31
CA PRO A 311 1.18 0.65 -17.90
C PRO A 311 2.26 1.59 -18.44
N GLN A 312 2.09 2.09 -19.67
CA GLN A 312 3.03 3.04 -20.27
C GLN A 312 2.95 4.41 -19.56
N GLN A 313 1.74 4.89 -19.26
CA GLN A 313 1.53 6.16 -18.55
C GLN A 313 2.08 6.11 -17.12
N ILE A 314 1.87 4.99 -16.42
CA ILE A 314 2.44 4.73 -15.09
C ILE A 314 3.97 4.83 -15.15
N TYR A 315 4.59 4.17 -16.14
CA TYR A 315 6.04 4.22 -16.32
C TYR A 315 6.56 5.64 -16.63
N GLU A 316 5.86 6.42 -17.45
CA GLU A 316 6.21 7.82 -17.74
C GLU A 316 6.18 8.68 -16.47
N ILE A 317 5.15 8.51 -15.62
CA ILE A 317 5.05 9.19 -14.32
C ILE A 317 6.23 8.78 -13.42
N GLN A 318 6.57 7.49 -13.34
CA GLN A 318 7.71 7.01 -12.55
C GLN A 318 9.01 7.71 -12.99
N GLN A 319 9.26 7.85 -14.29
CA GLN A 319 10.44 8.54 -14.82
C GLN A 319 10.47 10.05 -14.52
N ILE A 320 9.31 10.70 -14.47
CA ILE A 320 9.21 12.11 -14.06
C ILE A 320 9.52 12.25 -12.56
N VAL A 321 8.87 11.44 -11.73
CA VAL A 321 9.05 11.44 -10.27
C VAL A 321 10.50 11.15 -9.88
N GLU A 322 11.15 10.17 -10.51
CA GLU A 322 12.57 9.83 -10.26
C GLU A 322 13.51 11.00 -10.61
N ARG A 323 13.26 11.71 -11.72
CA ARG A 323 14.05 12.88 -12.11
C ARG A 323 13.90 14.02 -11.10
N LEU A 324 12.67 14.32 -10.70
CA LEU A 324 12.39 15.33 -9.67
C LEU A 324 13.04 14.96 -8.34
N ALA A 325 12.91 13.70 -7.90
CA ALA A 325 13.49 13.21 -6.66
C ALA A 325 15.02 13.33 -6.67
N LYS A 326 15.67 13.08 -7.81
CA LYS A 326 17.12 13.26 -7.96
C LYS A 326 17.53 14.72 -7.73
N TRP A 327 16.86 15.69 -8.37
CA TRP A 327 17.19 17.11 -8.20
C TRP A 327 16.88 17.62 -6.79
N ASN A 328 15.72 17.25 -6.24
CA ASN A 328 15.31 17.59 -4.90
C ASN A 328 16.30 17.03 -3.86
N SER A 329 16.70 15.76 -3.99
CA SER A 329 17.66 15.13 -3.08
C SER A 329 19.04 15.78 -3.16
N GLN A 330 19.53 16.12 -4.36
CA GLN A 330 20.80 16.84 -4.52
C GLN A 330 20.77 18.24 -3.87
N LEU A 331 19.65 18.94 -4.03
CA LEU A 331 19.44 20.24 -3.40
C LEU A 331 19.43 20.12 -1.88
N VAL A 332 18.63 19.22 -1.33
CA VAL A 332 18.52 18.99 0.11
C VAL A 332 19.87 18.53 0.69
N GLN A 333 20.57 17.59 0.07
CA GLN A 333 21.93 17.20 0.47
C GLN A 333 22.88 18.40 0.56
N THR A 334 22.75 19.38 -0.35
CA THR A 334 23.55 20.62 -0.32
C THR A 334 23.23 21.48 0.90
N PHE A 335 21.95 21.59 1.28
CA PHE A 335 21.53 22.25 2.52
C PHE A 335 22.09 21.57 3.77
N PHE A 336 22.24 20.24 3.77
CA PHE A 336 22.78 19.50 4.92
C PHE A 336 24.31 19.60 5.09
N ARG A 337 25.05 20.12 4.11
CA ARG A 337 26.53 20.20 4.15
C ARG A 337 27.07 21.16 5.21
N THR A 338 26.40 22.28 5.47
CA THR A 338 26.92 23.32 6.39
C THR A 338 26.08 23.38 7.67
N LYS A 339 26.72 23.68 8.82
CA LYS A 339 26.03 23.64 10.12
C LYS A 339 24.83 24.60 10.21
N CYS A 340 24.98 25.82 9.72
CA CYS A 340 23.92 26.83 9.76
C CYS A 340 22.71 26.40 8.93
N THR A 341 22.94 26.00 7.68
CA THR A 341 21.86 25.57 6.78
C THR A 341 21.22 24.27 7.25
N ARG A 342 22.02 23.32 7.74
CA ARG A 342 21.53 22.03 8.26
C ARG A 342 20.50 22.21 9.36
N ASN A 343 20.78 23.04 10.37
CA ASN A 343 19.84 23.23 11.47
C ASN A 343 18.53 23.86 11.00
N ALA A 344 18.59 24.87 10.14
CA ALA A 344 17.38 25.49 9.57
C ALA A 344 16.57 24.49 8.72
N THR A 345 17.25 23.65 7.93
CA THR A 345 16.61 22.59 7.13
C THR A 345 15.97 21.51 8.01
N MET A 346 16.59 21.16 9.14
CA MET A 346 16.00 20.23 10.10
C MET A 346 14.72 20.79 10.73
N ILE A 347 14.71 22.07 11.10
CA ILE A 347 13.52 22.76 11.61
C ILE A 347 12.40 22.75 10.57
N PHE A 348 12.72 23.06 9.30
CA PHE A 348 11.78 23.02 8.19
C PHE A 348 11.11 21.65 8.05
N PHE A 349 11.90 20.57 7.98
CA PHE A 349 11.35 19.22 7.84
C PHE A 349 10.60 18.75 9.09
N ASN A 350 11.04 19.13 10.29
CA ASN A 350 10.29 18.86 11.51
C ASN A 350 8.89 19.50 11.45
N ARG A 351 8.83 20.77 11.05
CA ARG A 351 7.56 21.49 10.88
C ARG A 351 6.70 20.83 9.80
N ALA A 352 7.28 20.48 8.65
CA ALA A 352 6.57 19.78 7.59
C ALA A 352 5.97 18.45 8.07
N LEU A 353 6.73 17.63 8.80
CA LEU A 353 6.23 16.35 9.35
C LEU A 353 5.11 16.56 10.37
N ARG A 354 5.18 17.60 11.22
CA ARG A 354 4.14 17.93 12.21
C ARG A 354 2.86 18.45 11.57
N LEU A 355 2.97 19.32 10.58
CA LEU A 355 1.81 19.89 9.89
C LEU A 355 1.04 18.88 9.02
N ASN A 356 1.64 17.71 8.78
CA ASN A 356 1.09 16.63 7.97
C ASN A 356 0.78 15.37 8.78
N GLU A 357 0.70 15.46 10.11
CA GLU A 357 0.43 14.30 10.98
C GLU A 357 -0.96 13.68 10.71
N ASP A 358 -1.93 14.52 10.34
CA ASP A 358 -3.30 14.09 10.02
C ASP A 358 -3.41 13.19 8.79
N TYR A 359 -2.34 12.99 8.00
CA TYR A 359 -2.33 11.99 6.93
C TYR A 359 -2.65 10.57 7.43
N GLN A 360 -2.37 10.28 8.70
CA GLN A 360 -2.67 8.99 9.32
C GLN A 360 -4.16 8.82 9.66
N LYS A 361 -4.94 9.90 9.65
CA LYS A 361 -6.37 9.82 9.95
C LYS A 361 -7.14 9.26 8.74
N ILE A 362 -8.14 8.42 9.03
CA ILE A 362 -8.98 7.72 8.04
C ILE A 362 -9.71 8.69 7.08
N MET A 363 -9.98 9.92 7.54
CA MET A 363 -10.66 10.97 6.78
C MET A 363 -9.81 12.26 6.73
N HIS A 364 -8.71 12.24 6.00
CA HIS A 364 -7.82 13.39 5.84
C HIS A 364 -8.14 14.26 4.60
N ARG A 365 -9.05 13.82 3.73
CA ARG A 365 -9.39 14.47 2.44
C ARG A 365 -9.93 15.91 2.54
N ASN A 366 -10.31 16.36 3.74
CA ASN A 366 -10.82 17.71 4.03
C ASN A 366 -9.86 18.56 4.88
N SER A 367 -8.74 18.01 5.34
CA SER A 367 -7.75 18.71 6.18
C SER A 367 -6.75 19.47 5.30
N PRO A 368 -6.29 20.68 5.67
CA PRO A 368 -5.39 21.52 4.87
C PRO A 368 -3.94 20.99 4.85
N LEU A 369 -3.77 19.79 4.33
CA LEU A 369 -2.50 19.06 4.27
C LEU A 369 -1.72 19.43 3.01
N SER A 370 -0.42 19.13 3.03
CA SER A 370 0.44 19.29 1.86
C SER A 370 0.01 18.32 0.77
N SER A 371 0.37 18.57 -0.49
CA SER A 371 0.05 17.67 -1.59
C SER A 371 0.77 16.32 -1.49
N ARG A 372 0.20 15.30 -2.14
CA ARG A 372 0.81 13.96 -2.20
C ARG A 372 2.19 13.98 -2.87
N PHE A 373 2.37 14.87 -3.84
CA PHE A 373 3.64 15.09 -4.54
C PHE A 373 4.70 15.67 -3.60
N PHE A 374 4.34 16.68 -2.80
CA PHE A 374 5.23 17.22 -1.77
C PHE A 374 5.65 16.14 -0.77
N MET A 375 4.69 15.38 -0.23
CA MET A 375 4.97 14.33 0.76
C MET A 375 5.92 13.26 0.21
N LEU A 376 5.68 12.82 -1.03
CA LEU A 376 6.55 11.87 -1.71
C LEU A 376 7.95 12.45 -1.90
N GLN A 377 8.09 13.63 -2.53
CA GLN A 377 9.40 14.23 -2.79
C GLN A 377 10.18 14.53 -1.52
N MET A 378 9.49 14.94 -0.44
CA MET A 378 10.06 15.10 0.89
C MET A 378 10.58 13.77 1.45
N GLU A 379 9.77 12.72 1.45
CA GLU A 379 10.15 11.38 1.91
C GLU A 379 11.41 10.91 1.18
N LYS A 380 11.45 11.03 -0.15
CA LYS A 380 12.60 10.60 -0.95
C LYS A 380 13.85 11.41 -0.65
N ALA A 381 13.73 12.73 -0.53
CA ALA A 381 14.86 13.58 -0.17
C ALA A 381 15.41 13.25 1.23
N LEU A 382 14.55 12.97 2.21
CA LEU A 382 14.98 12.58 3.56
C LEU A 382 15.66 11.21 3.57
N ILE A 383 15.12 10.22 2.86
CA ILE A 383 15.73 8.89 2.71
C ILE A 383 17.13 9.00 2.10
N GLU A 384 17.28 9.71 0.98
CA GLU A 384 18.56 9.86 0.28
C GLU A 384 19.64 10.52 1.15
N VAL A 385 19.26 11.44 2.04
CA VAL A 385 20.21 12.06 2.99
C VAL A 385 20.50 11.12 4.16
N ALA A 386 19.55 10.26 4.55
CA ALA A 386 19.69 9.31 5.65
C ALA A 386 20.43 8.01 5.27
N LEU A 387 20.48 7.64 3.98
CA LEU A 387 21.10 6.40 3.47
C LEU A 387 22.53 6.13 4.01
N PRO A 388 23.44 7.13 4.09
CA PRO A 388 24.80 6.91 4.61
C PRO A 388 24.86 6.41 6.07
N ILE A 389 23.78 6.59 6.85
CA ILE A 389 23.66 6.10 8.23
C ILE A 389 23.49 4.58 8.26
N ILE A 390 22.89 4.02 7.20
CA ILE A 390 22.51 2.61 7.09
C ILE A 390 23.57 1.81 6.31
N SER A 391 24.19 2.42 5.31
CA SER A 391 25.21 1.77 4.49
C SER A 391 26.52 1.61 5.28
N SER A 392 26.63 0.52 6.04
CA SER A 392 27.93 -0.01 6.48
C SER A 392 28.60 -0.73 5.30
N ALA A 393 29.02 0.02 4.28
CA ALA A 393 30.04 -0.50 3.38
C ALA A 393 31.37 -0.43 4.14
N GLU A 394 32.01 -1.58 4.27
CA GLU A 394 33.35 -1.84 4.80
C GLU A 394 34.25 -0.60 4.91
N GLY A 395 34.51 -0.13 6.14
CA GLY A 395 35.77 0.52 6.48
C GLY A 395 35.82 2.03 6.75
N GLU A 396 34.84 2.88 6.37
CA GLU A 396 35.08 4.35 6.42
C GLU A 396 33.97 5.27 7.00
N SER A 397 32.81 4.78 7.47
CA SER A 397 31.80 5.65 8.12
C SER A 397 31.79 5.54 9.65
N THR A 398 31.99 6.67 10.34
CA THR A 398 32.01 6.78 11.81
C THR A 398 30.64 6.67 12.50
N THR A 399 29.58 6.30 11.77
CA THR A 399 28.20 6.27 12.29
C THR A 399 27.47 5.00 11.83
N ASN A 400 27.27 4.04 12.75
CA ASN A 400 26.52 2.81 12.53
C ASN A 400 25.08 2.98 13.05
N PHE A 401 24.07 2.48 12.32
CA PHE A 401 22.67 2.51 12.77
C PHE A 401 22.48 1.81 14.12
N SER A 402 23.29 0.79 14.44
CA SER A 402 23.25 0.10 15.75
C SER A 402 23.60 1.00 16.94
N SER A 403 24.23 2.16 16.71
CA SER A 403 24.58 3.14 17.75
C SER A 403 23.47 4.14 18.06
N ILE A 404 22.33 4.07 17.36
CA ILE A 404 21.20 4.99 17.54
C ILE A 404 20.36 4.55 18.74
N PRO A 405 20.27 5.37 19.81
CA PRO A 405 19.53 4.98 21.00
C PRO A 405 18.01 5.16 20.81
N ALA A 406 17.23 4.16 21.23
CA ALA A 406 15.77 4.23 21.19
C ALA A 406 15.19 5.31 22.12
N SER A 407 15.91 5.68 23.18
CA SER A 407 15.52 6.72 24.16
C SER A 407 15.33 8.10 23.54
N TYR A 408 15.83 8.33 22.32
CA TYR A 408 15.63 9.58 21.57
C TYR A 408 14.16 9.84 21.18
N LEU A 409 13.30 8.83 21.30
CA LEU A 409 11.85 8.91 21.09
C LEU A 409 11.06 9.22 22.37
N LEU A 410 11.76 9.38 23.50
CA LEU A 410 11.19 9.83 24.76
C LEU A 410 11.33 11.36 24.84
N ASP A 411 10.41 12.00 25.55
CA ASP A 411 10.47 13.45 25.77
C ASP A 411 11.71 13.80 26.60
N ASN A 412 12.59 14.63 26.03
CA ASN A 412 13.78 15.13 26.70
C ASN A 412 13.73 16.66 26.81
N PRO A 413 13.70 17.24 28.03
CA PRO A 413 13.62 18.68 28.22
C PRO A 413 14.84 19.44 27.67
N ASN A 414 15.97 18.76 27.46
CA ASN A 414 17.20 19.36 26.91
C ASN A 414 17.20 19.41 25.38
N ILE A 415 16.28 18.72 24.70
CA ILE A 415 16.16 18.69 23.23
C ILE A 415 14.90 19.48 22.82
N ARG A 416 15.08 20.73 22.37
CA ARG A 416 13.97 21.61 21.96
C ARG A 416 13.18 21.11 20.74
N GLU A 417 13.75 20.22 19.93
CA GLU A 417 13.16 19.71 18.68
C GLU A 417 12.76 18.24 18.84
N VAL A 418 11.77 17.94 19.68
CA VAL A 418 11.32 16.57 19.93
C VAL A 418 10.78 15.93 18.64
N ILE A 419 11.19 14.69 18.37
CA ILE A 419 10.68 13.87 17.26
C ILE A 419 9.34 13.28 17.68
N SER A 420 8.25 13.91 17.24
CA SER A 420 7.00 13.72 17.97
C SER A 420 6.14 12.48 17.66
N PHE A 421 5.94 11.90 16.48
CA PHE A 421 4.90 10.86 16.21
C PHE A 421 3.42 11.14 16.61
N GLY A 422 3.14 12.10 17.50
CA GLY A 422 1.81 12.52 17.92
C GLY A 422 1.56 12.37 19.42
N ALA A 423 0.51 13.04 19.93
CA ALA A 423 0.10 12.90 21.32
C ALA A 423 -0.56 11.54 21.60
N ASP A 424 -1.34 11.05 20.63
CA ASP A 424 -2.08 9.78 20.68
C ASP A 424 -1.28 8.63 20.03
N THR A 425 0.06 8.72 20.01
CA THR A 425 0.89 7.69 19.36
C THR A 425 0.68 6.36 20.05
N GLU A 426 0.18 5.42 19.27
CA GLU A 426 0.05 4.05 19.67
C GLU A 426 1.43 3.39 19.85
N ARG A 427 1.76 2.99 21.08
CA ARG A 427 3.02 2.33 21.45
C ARG A 427 2.83 0.80 21.53
N LEU A 428 3.96 0.08 21.50
CA LEU A 428 3.98 -1.40 21.54
C LEU A 428 3.48 -1.97 22.87
N ALA A 429 3.77 -1.31 23.98
CA ALA A 429 3.13 -1.56 25.27
C ALA A 429 2.22 -0.40 25.66
N HIS A 430 1.19 -0.69 26.46
CA HIS A 430 0.33 0.33 27.05
C HIS A 430 1.07 1.03 28.19
N PHE A 431 1.08 2.35 28.16
CA PHE A 431 1.60 3.22 29.21
C PHE A 431 0.49 4.19 29.60
N ASP A 432 0.26 4.34 30.89
CA ASP A 432 -0.76 5.20 31.48
C ASP A 432 -0.11 6.12 32.53
N GLU A 433 -0.74 7.27 32.82
CA GLU A 433 -0.15 8.25 33.74
C GLU A 433 -0.11 7.79 35.20
N HIS A 434 -0.87 6.74 35.56
CA HIS A 434 -1.10 6.35 36.95
C HIS A 434 -0.41 5.03 37.36
N GLU A 435 -0.50 3.96 36.56
CA GLU A 435 0.04 2.64 36.92
C GLU A 435 1.43 2.36 36.31
N ASN A 436 1.68 2.79 35.07
CA ASN A 436 2.90 2.53 34.31
C ASN A 436 3.26 3.72 33.40
N PRO A 437 3.83 4.80 33.95
CA PRO A 437 4.15 6.00 33.18
C PRO A 437 5.28 5.76 32.18
N LEU A 438 5.26 6.52 31.09
CA LEU A 438 6.31 6.49 30.08
C LEU A 438 7.66 6.84 30.72
N PRO A 439 8.75 6.09 30.44
CA PRO A 439 10.06 6.42 30.97
C PRO A 439 10.52 7.81 30.55
N LEU A 440 11.16 8.54 31.46
CA LEU A 440 11.82 9.80 31.14
C LEU A 440 13.21 9.52 30.56
N ALA A 441 13.60 10.28 29.52
CA ALA A 441 14.96 10.22 29.00
C ALA A 441 15.97 10.61 30.09
N SER A 442 17.07 9.87 30.24
CA SER A 442 18.11 10.19 31.21
C SER A 442 18.77 11.55 30.87
N SER A 443 19.05 12.38 31.88
CA SER A 443 19.65 13.71 31.69
C SER A 443 21.07 13.65 31.10
N ASP A 444 21.74 12.50 31.20
CA ASP A 444 23.12 12.25 30.75
C ASP A 444 23.21 11.75 29.30
N GLU A 445 22.11 11.37 28.68
CA GLU A 445 22.09 10.96 27.27
C GLU A 445 22.16 12.20 26.37
N GLY A 446 23.40 12.51 25.97
CA GLY A 446 23.86 13.66 25.18
C GLY A 446 22.85 14.40 24.29
N GLY A 447 23.00 15.73 24.27
CA GLY A 447 22.14 16.66 23.52
C GLY A 447 22.10 16.46 21.99
N TYR A 448 21.30 17.31 21.33
CA TYR A 448 20.95 17.28 19.89
C TYR A 448 22.00 16.65 18.95
N LYS A 449 21.64 15.50 18.34
CA LYS A 449 22.45 14.79 17.34
C LYS A 449 21.76 14.80 15.97
N PRO A 450 22.22 15.59 14.97
CA PRO A 450 21.55 15.74 13.68
C PRO A 450 21.28 14.42 12.93
N TYR A 451 22.22 13.47 12.99
CA TYR A 451 22.09 12.19 12.28
C TYR A 451 21.02 11.29 12.90
N VAL A 452 20.82 11.35 14.23
CA VAL A 452 19.75 10.61 14.91
C VAL A 452 18.38 11.17 14.53
N HIS A 453 18.24 12.49 14.50
CA HIS A 453 17.00 13.12 14.02
C HIS A 453 16.71 12.77 12.57
N LEU A 454 17.73 12.80 11.71
CA LEU A 454 17.56 12.49 10.30
C LEU A 454 17.07 11.05 10.09
N PHE A 455 17.61 10.09 10.86
CA PHE A 455 17.12 8.71 10.86
C PHE A 455 15.62 8.67 11.18
N PHE A 456 15.18 9.22 12.32
CA PHE A 456 13.75 9.16 12.65
C PHE A 456 12.87 10.06 11.77
N TYR A 457 13.38 11.14 11.16
CA TYR A 457 12.64 11.93 10.17
C TYR A 457 12.39 11.15 8.89
N ALA A 458 13.37 10.39 8.41
CA ALA A 458 13.17 9.48 7.28
C ALA A 458 12.14 8.40 7.62
N ALA A 459 12.26 7.76 8.79
CA ALA A 459 11.27 6.76 9.25
C ALA A 459 9.86 7.36 9.41
N ARG A 460 9.72 8.56 9.98
CA ARG A 460 8.44 9.26 10.11
C ARG A 460 7.87 9.71 8.75
N SER A 461 8.73 10.09 7.80
CA SER A 461 8.26 10.44 6.46
C SER A 461 7.64 9.23 5.75
N LEU A 462 8.21 8.03 5.96
CA LEU A 462 7.66 6.76 5.45
C LEU A 462 6.30 6.42 6.06
N THR A 463 6.12 6.66 7.36
CA THR A 463 4.84 6.42 8.05
C THR A 463 3.74 7.39 7.60
N LEU A 464 4.08 8.61 7.21
CA LEU A 464 3.12 9.63 6.77
C LEU A 464 2.85 9.63 5.25
N CYS A 465 3.72 9.00 4.46
CA CYS A 465 3.62 8.99 3.00
C CYS A 465 3.43 7.57 2.44
N SER A 466 4.49 6.79 2.26
CA SER A 466 4.40 5.48 1.58
C SER A 466 3.41 4.51 2.24
N ALA A 467 3.38 4.45 3.57
CA ALA A 467 2.43 3.58 4.28
C ALA A 467 0.97 4.02 4.02
N VAL A 468 0.68 5.32 4.18
CA VAL A 468 -0.67 5.88 3.96
C VAL A 468 -1.11 5.75 2.49
N PHE A 469 -0.20 5.99 1.55
CA PHE A 469 -0.52 5.92 0.11
C PHE A 469 -0.78 4.47 -0.33
N THR A 470 -0.09 3.50 0.27
CA THR A 470 -0.38 2.08 0.08
C THR A 470 -1.77 1.74 0.63
N ASP A 471 -2.11 2.20 1.83
CA ASP A 471 -3.42 1.94 2.44
C ASP A 471 -4.56 2.59 1.62
N GLU A 472 -4.36 3.81 1.11
CA GLU A 472 -5.31 4.48 0.21
C GLU A 472 -5.40 3.79 -1.17
N HIS A 473 -4.29 3.26 -1.70
CA HIS A 473 -4.29 2.42 -2.90
C HIS A 473 -5.18 1.19 -2.70
N ASP A 474 -4.98 0.44 -1.61
CA ASP A 474 -5.73 -0.78 -1.31
C ASP A 474 -7.21 -0.48 -1.01
N ARG A 475 -7.48 0.65 -0.35
CA ARG A 475 -8.85 1.15 -0.15
C ARG A 475 -9.51 1.48 -1.48
N ASN A 476 -8.81 2.16 -2.39
CA ASN A 476 -9.32 2.48 -3.71
C ASN A 476 -9.57 1.22 -4.54
N GLU A 477 -8.69 0.22 -4.47
CA GLU A 477 -8.88 -1.07 -5.14
C GLU A 477 -10.13 -1.80 -4.65
N ARG A 478 -10.35 -1.85 -3.32
CA ARG A 478 -11.58 -2.40 -2.74
C ARG A 478 -12.82 -1.60 -3.16
N ASN A 479 -12.72 -0.27 -3.13
CA ASN A 479 -13.83 0.60 -3.49
C ASN A 479 -14.20 0.47 -4.97
N VAL A 480 -13.25 0.40 -5.91
CA VAL A 480 -13.54 0.24 -7.35
C VAL A 480 -14.41 -0.99 -7.65
N GLN A 481 -14.27 -2.04 -6.84
CA GLN A 481 -15.08 -3.26 -6.93
C GLN A 481 -16.51 -3.09 -6.39
N HIS A 482 -16.81 -2.01 -5.64
CA HIS A 482 -18.11 -1.79 -5.03
C HIS A 482 -19.20 -1.49 -6.09
N PRO A 483 -20.30 -2.27 -6.12
CA PRO A 483 -21.31 -2.18 -7.18
C PRO A 483 -22.21 -0.93 -7.11
N GLN A 484 -22.28 -0.23 -5.97
CA GLN A 484 -23.13 0.96 -5.79
C GLN A 484 -22.48 2.29 -6.19
N LEU A 485 -21.20 2.29 -6.60
CA LEU A 485 -20.51 3.53 -7.00
C LEU A 485 -20.97 4.00 -8.38
N SER A 486 -21.09 5.32 -8.54
CA SER A 486 -21.37 5.91 -9.84
C SER A 486 -20.25 5.63 -10.84
N HIS A 487 -20.56 5.63 -12.13
CA HIS A 487 -19.57 5.39 -13.17
C HIS A 487 -18.41 6.42 -13.11
N GLN A 488 -18.73 7.68 -12.79
CA GLN A 488 -17.73 8.75 -12.68
C GLN A 488 -16.79 8.53 -11.49
N GLU A 489 -17.31 8.14 -10.33
CA GLU A 489 -16.49 7.83 -9.15
C GLU A 489 -15.58 6.63 -9.40
N ARG A 490 -16.08 5.60 -10.08
CA ARG A 490 -15.28 4.42 -10.44
C ARG A 490 -14.10 4.79 -11.34
N ILE A 491 -14.31 5.65 -12.34
CA ILE A 491 -13.23 6.14 -13.21
C ILE A 491 -12.20 6.93 -12.39
N ALA A 492 -12.66 7.83 -11.51
CA ALA A 492 -11.78 8.63 -10.68
C ALA A 492 -10.92 7.79 -9.72
N LEU A 493 -11.52 6.82 -9.03
CA LEU A 493 -10.81 5.89 -8.13
C LEU A 493 -9.81 5.01 -8.89
N THR A 494 -10.15 4.59 -10.11
CA THR A 494 -9.23 3.82 -10.98
C THR A 494 -8.03 4.68 -11.39
N ALA A 495 -8.25 5.92 -11.81
CA ALA A 495 -7.17 6.85 -12.14
C ALA A 495 -6.30 7.19 -10.92
N GLU A 496 -6.90 7.34 -9.74
CA GLU A 496 -6.20 7.56 -8.48
C GLU A 496 -5.35 6.35 -8.06
N LYS A 497 -5.86 5.13 -8.25
CA LYS A 497 -5.09 3.89 -8.07
C LYS A 497 -3.85 3.88 -8.97
N CYS A 498 -4.01 4.12 -10.28
CA CYS A 498 -2.90 4.15 -11.23
C CYS A 498 -1.89 5.26 -10.92
N LEU A 499 -2.33 6.40 -10.37
CA LEU A 499 -1.42 7.42 -9.88
C LEU A 499 -0.52 6.89 -8.77
N TYR A 500 -1.07 6.20 -7.74
CA TYR A 500 -0.25 5.65 -6.66
C TYR A 500 0.78 4.63 -7.16
N GLU A 501 0.42 3.79 -8.12
CA GLU A 501 1.35 2.88 -8.82
C GLU A 501 2.48 3.65 -9.54
N GLY A 502 2.15 4.78 -10.17
CA GLY A 502 3.13 5.68 -10.80
C GLY A 502 4.02 6.44 -9.81
N LEU A 503 3.51 6.80 -8.64
CA LEU A 503 4.24 7.54 -7.61
C LEU A 503 5.20 6.63 -6.80
N LEU A 504 4.76 5.43 -6.44
CA LEU A 504 5.51 4.52 -5.55
C LEU A 504 6.32 3.46 -6.31
N GLY A 505 5.93 3.10 -7.54
CA GLY A 505 6.51 1.95 -8.26
C GLY A 505 7.85 2.19 -8.98
N GLY A 506 8.50 3.35 -8.80
CA GLY A 506 9.79 3.64 -9.46
C GLY A 506 10.92 2.74 -8.98
N VAL A 507 11.69 2.14 -9.90
CA VAL A 507 12.70 1.11 -9.58
C VAL A 507 13.86 1.66 -8.76
N LYS A 508 14.48 2.77 -9.20
CA LYS A 508 15.66 3.33 -8.50
C LYS A 508 15.28 3.88 -7.14
N LEU A 509 14.11 4.50 -7.10
CA LEU A 509 13.55 5.11 -5.91
C LEU A 509 13.18 4.04 -4.88
N GLY A 510 12.59 2.94 -5.35
CA GLY A 510 12.26 1.79 -4.54
C GLY A 510 13.49 1.12 -3.95
N GLU A 511 14.63 1.09 -4.67
CA GLU A 511 15.88 0.53 -4.15
C GLU A 511 16.41 1.31 -2.93
N SER A 512 16.46 2.65 -3.02
CA SER A 512 16.88 3.51 -1.90
C SER A 512 15.95 3.36 -0.70
N GLN A 513 14.64 3.29 -0.94
CA GLN A 513 13.66 3.07 0.11
C GLN A 513 13.82 1.68 0.76
N LEU A 514 13.99 0.63 -0.04
CA LEU A 514 14.18 -0.74 0.45
C LEU A 514 15.46 -0.87 1.28
N ARG A 515 16.56 -0.24 0.83
CA ARG A 515 17.81 -0.16 1.60
C ARG A 515 17.58 0.50 2.96
N TYR A 516 16.80 1.57 3.00
CA TYR A 516 16.46 2.25 4.25
C TYR A 516 15.59 1.37 5.16
N LEU A 517 14.52 0.76 4.63
CA LEU A 517 13.62 -0.13 5.38
C LEU A 517 14.37 -1.34 5.95
N ASN A 518 15.31 -1.92 5.19
CA ASN A 518 16.15 -3.01 5.67
C ASN A 518 17.12 -2.57 6.78
N GLY A 519 17.64 -1.34 6.72
CA GLY A 519 18.42 -0.76 7.83
C GLY A 519 17.58 -0.50 9.08
N LEU A 520 16.35 0.01 8.90
CA LEU A 520 15.39 0.20 9.98
C LEU A 520 15.01 -1.13 10.64
N ALA A 521 14.79 -2.18 9.84
CA ALA A 521 14.56 -3.53 10.34
C ALA A 521 15.76 -4.06 11.15
N GLY A 522 16.99 -3.84 10.67
CA GLY A 522 18.21 -4.18 11.39
C GLY A 522 18.34 -3.43 12.73
N TRP A 523 17.98 -2.15 12.77
CA TRP A 523 17.93 -1.37 14.00
C TRP A 523 16.88 -1.91 14.98
N LEU A 524 15.68 -2.27 14.51
CA LEU A 524 14.63 -2.87 15.34
C LEU A 524 15.09 -4.20 15.96
N LEU A 525 15.76 -5.06 15.19
CA LEU A 525 16.35 -6.32 15.67
C LEU A 525 17.39 -6.08 16.78
N CYS A 526 18.22 -5.03 16.64
CA CYS A 526 19.16 -4.62 17.68
C CYS A 526 18.45 -4.17 18.96
N VAL A 527 17.36 -3.40 18.87
CA VAL A 527 16.57 -2.94 20.03
C VAL A 527 15.88 -4.11 20.74
N MET A 528 15.44 -5.12 19.98
CA MET A 528 14.84 -6.35 20.52
C MET A 528 15.86 -7.24 21.25
N GLY A 529 17.15 -7.09 20.97
CA GLY A 529 18.21 -7.90 21.56
C GLY A 529 18.22 -9.34 21.04
N VAL A 530 17.91 -9.54 19.75
CA VAL A 530 17.92 -10.86 19.09
C VAL A 530 19.34 -11.42 19.08
N ASP A 531 19.49 -12.70 19.42
CA ASP A 531 20.78 -13.38 19.38
C ASP A 531 21.19 -13.77 17.94
N SER A 532 22.38 -14.36 17.78
CA SER A 532 22.87 -14.78 16.45
C SER A 532 22.05 -15.90 15.79
N VAL A 533 21.17 -16.56 16.56
CA VAL A 533 20.37 -17.71 16.11
C VAL A 533 18.91 -17.33 15.87
N GLY A 534 18.49 -16.11 16.24
CA GLY A 534 17.13 -15.63 16.06
C GLY A 534 16.24 -15.78 17.30
N HIS A 535 16.81 -16.13 18.46
CA HIS A 535 16.06 -16.23 19.71
C HIS A 535 15.85 -14.86 20.35
N LEU A 536 14.63 -14.67 20.85
CA LEU A 536 14.25 -13.50 21.62
C LEU A 536 14.38 -13.72 23.13
N PRO A 537 14.73 -12.67 23.90
CA PRO A 537 14.58 -12.69 25.35
C PRO A 537 13.14 -13.04 25.76
N ALA A 538 12.97 -13.80 26.85
CA ALA A 538 11.65 -14.24 27.33
C ALA A 538 10.69 -13.08 27.64
N THR A 539 11.24 -11.92 28.03
CA THR A 539 10.48 -10.68 28.25
C THR A 539 11.02 -9.57 27.36
N PRO A 540 10.14 -8.78 26.70
CA PRO A 540 10.57 -7.71 25.81
C PRO A 540 11.37 -6.63 26.58
N PRO A 541 12.52 -6.17 26.04
CA PRO A 541 13.29 -5.09 26.64
C PRO A 541 12.46 -3.82 26.83
N MET A 542 12.77 -3.02 27.86
CA MET A 542 12.06 -1.76 28.11
C MET A 542 12.14 -0.79 26.91
N GLN A 543 13.28 -0.80 26.22
CA GLN A 543 13.51 0.00 25.02
C GLN A 543 12.56 -0.33 23.87
N TRP A 544 12.14 -1.59 23.76
CA TRP A 544 11.15 -2.05 22.79
C TRP A 544 9.75 -1.57 23.17
N LYS A 545 9.36 -1.72 24.44
CA LYS A 545 8.00 -1.46 24.93
C LYS A 545 7.47 -0.07 24.59
N TYR A 546 8.30 0.98 24.73
CA TYR A 546 7.85 2.35 24.45
C TYR A 546 7.94 2.76 22.98
N LEU A 547 8.43 1.92 22.06
CA LEU A 547 8.52 2.33 20.66
C LEU A 547 7.11 2.60 20.07
N PRO A 548 6.97 3.62 19.20
CA PRO A 548 5.81 3.78 18.35
C PRO A 548 5.59 2.54 17.49
N GLN A 549 4.38 1.99 17.53
CA GLN A 549 4.00 0.81 16.74
C GLN A 549 4.17 1.05 15.23
N GLN A 550 3.87 2.28 14.80
CA GLN A 550 3.98 2.73 13.42
C GLN A 550 5.38 2.55 12.82
N LEU A 551 6.45 2.57 13.63
CA LEU A 551 7.81 2.34 13.17
C LEU A 551 8.05 0.88 12.73
N VAL A 552 7.34 -0.07 13.34
CA VAL A 552 7.41 -1.48 12.96
C VAL A 552 6.51 -1.72 11.75
N ASP A 553 5.28 -1.24 11.82
CA ASP A 553 4.29 -1.35 10.73
C ASP A 553 4.82 -0.79 9.40
N CYS A 554 5.54 0.33 9.44
CA CYS A 554 6.01 0.99 8.22
C CYS A 554 7.03 0.16 7.43
N VAL A 555 7.80 -0.71 8.09
CA VAL A 555 8.75 -1.61 7.41
C VAL A 555 8.01 -2.45 6.38
N PHE A 556 6.87 -3.01 6.76
CA PHE A 556 6.10 -3.91 5.91
C PHE A 556 5.12 -3.15 5.02
N ARG A 557 4.36 -2.18 5.57
CA ARG A 557 3.39 -1.39 4.79
C ARG A 557 4.05 -0.63 3.63
N ALA A 558 5.16 0.07 3.89
CA ALA A 558 5.85 0.84 2.85
C ALA A 558 6.54 -0.05 1.80
N SER A 559 6.78 -1.33 2.09
CA SER A 559 7.38 -2.28 1.15
C SER A 559 6.38 -2.90 0.15
N LYS A 560 5.07 -2.73 0.40
CA LYS A 560 4.01 -3.45 -0.34
C LYS A 560 3.93 -3.10 -1.82
N MET A 561 4.22 -1.86 -2.22
CA MET A 561 4.23 -1.45 -3.64
C MET A 561 5.65 -1.45 -4.27
N LEU A 562 6.69 -1.82 -3.52
CA LEU A 562 8.07 -1.82 -4.01
C LEU A 562 8.43 -3.12 -4.74
N MET A 563 9.32 -3.03 -5.73
CA MET A 563 9.96 -4.22 -6.29
C MET A 563 11.02 -4.72 -5.30
N LEU A 564 10.78 -5.90 -4.70
CA LEU A 564 11.70 -6.47 -3.72
C LEU A 564 12.97 -6.99 -4.42
N ASN A 565 14.13 -6.60 -3.90
CA ASN A 565 15.44 -7.02 -4.37
C ASN A 565 16.05 -8.00 -3.35
N SER A 566 16.54 -9.14 -3.83
CA SER A 566 17.16 -10.20 -3.03
C SER A 566 18.30 -9.70 -2.12
N LEU A 567 19.06 -8.68 -2.54
CA LEU A 567 20.19 -8.14 -1.78
C LEU A 567 19.79 -7.20 -0.63
N LEU A 568 18.53 -6.79 -0.54
CA LEU A 568 18.09 -5.68 0.34
C LEU A 568 16.92 -6.06 1.27
N VAL A 569 16.70 -7.35 1.54
CA VAL A 569 15.55 -7.82 2.34
C VAL A 569 15.94 -8.66 3.57
N ASP A 570 17.22 -8.94 3.79
CA ASP A 570 17.70 -9.88 4.80
C ASP A 570 17.23 -9.55 6.24
N ASN A 571 17.42 -8.31 6.69
CA ASN A 571 16.96 -7.88 8.02
C ASN A 571 15.43 -7.82 8.09
N MET A 572 14.75 -7.53 6.99
CA MET A 572 13.28 -7.54 6.94
C MET A 572 12.72 -8.96 7.09
N ILE A 573 13.37 -9.95 6.46
CA ILE A 573 13.05 -11.38 6.61
C ILE A 573 13.31 -11.80 8.06
N SER A 574 14.48 -11.46 8.61
CA SER A 574 14.83 -11.70 10.01
C SER A 574 13.78 -11.12 10.98
N LEU A 575 13.37 -9.86 10.78
CA LEU A 575 12.35 -9.20 11.60
C LEU A 575 10.99 -9.90 11.49
N MET A 576 10.56 -10.27 10.28
CA MET A 576 9.33 -11.00 10.05
C MET A 576 9.33 -12.36 10.76
N LEU A 577 10.40 -13.16 10.60
CA LEU A 577 10.48 -14.52 11.17
C LEU A 577 10.38 -14.52 12.70
N VAL A 578 10.93 -13.49 13.34
CA VAL A 578 10.99 -13.38 14.80
C VAL A 578 9.71 -12.78 15.40
N LEU A 579 9.08 -11.82 14.70
CA LEU A 579 7.86 -11.15 15.19
C LEU A 579 6.56 -11.86 14.81
N MET A 580 6.51 -12.54 13.65
CA MET A 580 5.29 -13.15 13.13
C MET A 580 4.74 -14.19 14.12
N GLY A 581 3.55 -13.93 14.65
CA GLY A 581 2.91 -14.80 15.65
C GLY A 581 3.43 -14.65 17.09
N ASN A 582 4.39 -13.75 17.35
CA ASN A 582 4.88 -13.52 18.71
C ASN A 582 4.01 -12.49 19.46
N THR A 583 3.00 -12.98 20.16
CA THR A 583 2.05 -12.13 20.91
C THR A 583 2.65 -11.48 22.17
N LEU A 584 3.82 -11.92 22.63
CA LEU A 584 4.52 -11.32 23.78
C LEU A 584 5.22 -10.01 23.42
N TYR A 585 5.90 -9.99 22.26
CA TYR A 585 6.55 -8.79 21.75
C TYR A 585 5.59 -7.86 21.03
N PHE A 586 4.49 -8.42 20.51
CA PHE A 586 3.51 -7.70 19.74
C PHE A 586 2.09 -8.15 20.09
N THR A 587 1.47 -7.42 21.03
CA THR A 587 0.18 -7.82 21.63
C THR A 587 -1.01 -7.63 20.70
N LYS A 588 -0.92 -6.69 19.74
CA LYS A 588 -2.05 -6.29 18.91
C LYS A 588 -2.19 -7.16 17.65
N PRO A 589 -3.37 -7.75 17.42
CA PRO A 589 -3.58 -8.66 16.30
C PRO A 589 -3.41 -8.02 14.90
N HIS A 590 -3.76 -6.74 14.73
CA HIS A 590 -3.77 -6.08 13.41
C HIS A 590 -2.41 -6.03 12.72
N THR A 591 -1.31 -5.83 13.47
CA THR A 591 0.02 -5.82 12.84
C THR A 591 0.45 -7.22 12.38
N HIS A 592 -0.02 -8.30 13.03
CA HIS A 592 0.26 -9.66 12.58
C HIS A 592 -0.33 -9.95 11.20
N ALA A 593 -1.37 -9.21 10.79
CA ALA A 593 -1.95 -9.29 9.44
C ALA A 593 -1.00 -8.82 8.33
N LEU A 594 0.02 -8.03 8.65
CA LEU A 594 0.94 -7.48 7.64
C LEU A 594 1.94 -8.54 7.12
N PHE A 595 2.34 -9.50 7.96
CA PHE A 595 3.41 -10.45 7.63
C PHE A 595 3.05 -11.44 6.52
N PRO A 596 1.85 -12.05 6.48
CA PRO A 596 1.53 -13.06 5.48
C PRO A 596 1.56 -12.52 4.05
N SER A 597 1.00 -11.33 3.83
CA SER A 597 1.06 -10.66 2.53
C SER A 597 2.50 -10.38 2.07
N PHE A 598 3.39 -9.98 2.99
CA PHE A 598 4.81 -9.76 2.72
C PHE A 598 5.53 -11.08 2.43
N LEU A 599 5.24 -12.14 3.19
CA LEU A 599 5.78 -13.48 2.97
C LEU A 599 5.39 -14.02 1.59
N ILE A 600 4.12 -13.92 1.19
CA ILE A 600 3.67 -14.35 -0.14
C ILE A 600 4.45 -13.60 -1.21
N LYS A 601 4.58 -12.27 -1.08
CA LYS A 601 5.31 -11.45 -2.04
C LYS A 601 6.78 -11.86 -2.17
N LEU A 602 7.44 -12.21 -1.06
CA LEU A 602 8.80 -12.75 -1.06
C LEU A 602 8.87 -14.12 -1.75
N MET A 603 7.85 -14.96 -1.53
CA MET A 603 7.78 -16.28 -2.12
C MET A 603 7.42 -16.24 -3.60
N GLU A 604 6.65 -15.27 -4.11
CA GLU A 604 6.26 -15.18 -5.52
C GLU A 604 7.46 -14.90 -6.45
N ASN A 605 8.40 -14.05 -6.01
CA ASN A 605 9.59 -13.73 -6.79
C ASN A 605 10.69 -14.80 -6.55
N PRO A 606 11.21 -15.44 -7.62
CA PRO A 606 12.20 -16.52 -7.49
C PRO A 606 13.51 -16.09 -6.84
N GLU A 607 13.94 -14.84 -7.02
CA GLU A 607 15.20 -14.34 -6.45
C GLU A 607 15.08 -14.14 -4.93
N THR A 608 13.99 -13.54 -4.47
CA THR A 608 13.73 -13.36 -3.04
C THR A 608 13.38 -14.68 -2.36
N ARG A 609 12.69 -15.60 -3.05
CA ARG A 609 12.43 -16.95 -2.54
C ARG A 609 13.73 -17.68 -2.20
N ALA A 610 14.73 -17.63 -3.07
CA ALA A 610 16.02 -18.27 -2.82
C ALA A 610 16.73 -17.70 -1.58
N VAL A 611 16.58 -16.39 -1.31
CA VAL A 611 17.12 -15.75 -0.10
C VAL A 611 16.36 -16.20 1.15
N VAL A 612 15.03 -16.25 1.09
CA VAL A 612 14.20 -16.75 2.20
C VAL A 612 14.54 -18.20 2.53
N GLU A 613 14.56 -19.08 1.53
CA GLU A 613 14.90 -20.50 1.72
C GLU A 613 16.35 -20.70 2.19
N GLY A 614 17.27 -19.82 1.79
CA GLY A 614 18.67 -19.83 2.23
C GLY A 614 18.92 -19.16 3.58
N HIS A 615 17.94 -18.47 4.16
CA HIS A 615 18.11 -17.72 5.41
C HIS A 615 18.28 -18.66 6.61
N ALA A 616 19.25 -18.37 7.47
CA ALA A 616 19.64 -19.25 8.59
C ALA A 616 18.46 -19.59 9.52
N TRP A 617 17.61 -18.61 9.80
CA TRP A 617 16.48 -18.75 10.73
C TRP A 617 15.20 -19.31 10.09
N PHE A 618 15.16 -19.45 8.76
CA PHE A 618 13.93 -19.81 8.06
C PHE A 618 13.45 -21.22 8.44
N HIS A 619 14.36 -22.20 8.36
CA HIS A 619 14.05 -23.60 8.65
C HIS A 619 13.60 -23.84 10.09
N GLU A 620 14.12 -23.07 11.04
CA GLU A 620 13.83 -23.21 12.46
C GLU A 620 12.51 -22.53 12.86
N HIS A 621 12.22 -21.35 12.32
CA HIS A 621 11.13 -20.51 12.82
C HIS A 621 9.87 -20.45 11.94
N ILE A 622 9.95 -20.64 10.61
CA ILE A 622 8.84 -20.28 9.71
C ILE A 622 7.53 -21.02 10.03
N MET A 623 7.60 -22.33 10.27
CA MET A 623 6.42 -23.14 10.55
C MET A 623 5.73 -22.70 11.84
N ARG A 624 6.52 -22.52 12.91
CA ARG A 624 6.04 -22.05 14.21
C ARG A 624 5.46 -20.64 14.11
N ALA A 625 6.14 -19.75 13.39
CA ALA A 625 5.72 -18.37 13.19
C ALA A 625 4.38 -18.30 12.43
N CYS A 626 4.22 -19.06 11.34
CA CYS A 626 2.96 -19.11 10.59
C CYS A 626 1.81 -19.68 11.43
N MET A 627 2.02 -20.76 12.18
CA MET A 627 0.99 -21.35 13.06
C MET A 627 0.60 -20.41 14.20
N ASN A 628 1.57 -19.78 14.86
CA ASN A 628 1.29 -18.82 15.92
C ASN A 628 0.60 -17.55 15.38
N CYS A 629 0.98 -17.09 14.18
CA CYS A 629 0.31 -15.97 13.52
C CYS A 629 -1.14 -16.31 13.19
N TYR A 630 -1.38 -17.53 12.72
CA TYR A 630 -2.73 -18.05 12.47
C TYR A 630 -3.60 -17.95 13.72
N ILE A 631 -3.04 -18.39 14.87
CA ILE A 631 -3.66 -18.31 16.21
C ILE A 631 -3.86 -16.87 16.68
N ALA A 632 -2.85 -16.01 16.53
CA ALA A 632 -2.88 -14.63 17.01
C ALA A 632 -3.98 -13.79 16.33
N VAL A 633 -4.28 -14.09 15.06
CA VAL A 633 -5.24 -13.36 14.21
C VAL A 633 -6.70 -13.73 14.53
N GLU A 634 -6.98 -14.73 15.37
CA GLU A 634 -8.37 -15.13 15.73
C GLU A 634 -9.20 -13.97 16.29
N LYS A 635 -8.58 -13.05 17.05
CA LYS A 635 -9.26 -11.90 17.65
C LYS A 635 -9.59 -10.78 16.64
N LEU A 636 -9.19 -10.91 15.37
CA LEU A 636 -9.47 -9.91 14.33
C LEU A 636 -10.86 -10.09 13.73
N THR A 637 -11.57 -8.98 13.52
CA THR A 637 -12.92 -8.96 12.93
C THR A 637 -12.90 -8.74 11.42
N TYR A 638 -12.13 -7.76 10.92
CA TYR A 638 -12.26 -7.30 9.53
C TYR A 638 -11.28 -7.94 8.52
N GLU A 639 -10.09 -8.36 8.96
CA GLU A 639 -9.03 -8.87 8.06
C GLU A 639 -8.77 -10.38 8.20
N LYS A 640 -9.47 -11.03 9.12
CA LYS A 640 -9.27 -12.46 9.48
C LYS A 640 -9.30 -13.36 8.25
N VAL A 641 -10.33 -13.25 7.42
CA VAL A 641 -10.54 -14.14 6.25
C VAL A 641 -9.38 -14.07 5.27
N GLN A 642 -8.92 -12.86 4.92
CA GLN A 642 -7.83 -12.66 3.97
C GLN A 642 -6.50 -13.16 4.54
N VAL A 643 -6.17 -12.78 5.77
CA VAL A 643 -4.90 -13.15 6.42
C VAL A 643 -4.79 -14.66 6.58
N ARG A 644 -5.90 -15.33 6.91
CA ARG A 644 -5.93 -16.78 7.04
C ARG A 644 -5.86 -17.50 5.70
N TYR A 645 -6.47 -16.96 4.66
CA TYR A 645 -6.27 -17.47 3.31
C TYR A 645 -4.78 -17.42 2.94
N GLU A 646 -4.11 -16.30 3.20
CA GLU A 646 -2.69 -16.11 2.92
C GLU A 646 -1.81 -17.09 3.72
N LEU A 647 -2.09 -17.26 5.01
CA LEU A 647 -1.38 -18.21 5.87
C LEU A 647 -1.64 -19.66 5.44
N SER A 648 -2.89 -20.04 5.13
CA SER A 648 -3.23 -21.38 4.66
C SER A 648 -2.51 -21.71 3.35
N TYR A 649 -2.40 -20.74 2.44
CA TYR A 649 -1.65 -20.89 1.20
C TYR A 649 -0.14 -21.14 1.45
N CYS A 650 0.48 -20.37 2.34
CA CYS A 650 1.88 -20.54 2.74
C CYS A 650 2.10 -21.89 3.45
N LEU A 651 1.28 -22.20 4.46
CA LEU A 651 1.38 -23.42 5.27
C LEU A 651 1.19 -24.68 4.43
N LYS A 652 0.24 -24.68 3.48
CA LYS A 652 0.10 -25.78 2.50
C LYS A 652 1.43 -26.09 1.80
N THR A 653 2.14 -25.04 1.37
CA THR A 653 3.40 -25.19 0.63
C THR A 653 4.52 -25.68 1.56
N PHE A 654 4.63 -25.12 2.77
CA PHE A 654 5.68 -25.49 3.71
C PHE A 654 5.49 -26.88 4.33
N LEU A 655 4.25 -27.28 4.62
CA LEU A 655 3.92 -28.64 5.09
C LEU A 655 4.32 -29.73 4.08
N GLY A 656 4.39 -29.40 2.79
CA GLY A 656 4.90 -30.31 1.76
C GLY A 656 6.40 -30.60 1.85
N SER A 657 7.16 -29.82 2.63
CA SER A 657 8.61 -29.99 2.81
C SER A 657 8.93 -30.66 4.14
N ASP A 658 9.50 -31.86 4.08
CA ASP A 658 9.84 -32.64 5.29
C ASP A 658 10.86 -31.92 6.18
N ASN A 659 11.80 -31.16 5.61
CA ASN A 659 12.83 -30.45 6.36
C ASN A 659 12.25 -29.36 7.26
N LEU A 660 11.25 -28.61 6.78
CA LEU A 660 10.59 -27.54 7.54
C LEU A 660 9.71 -28.10 8.66
N CYS A 661 9.17 -29.30 8.49
CA CYS A 661 8.35 -29.98 9.49
C CYS A 661 9.17 -30.64 10.61
N GLN A 662 10.49 -30.81 10.44
CA GLN A 662 11.33 -31.54 11.41
C GLN A 662 11.38 -30.86 12.79
N PRO A 663 11.62 -29.54 12.92
CA PRO A 663 11.64 -28.88 14.23
C PRO A 663 10.30 -29.00 14.97
N LEU A 664 9.20 -28.90 14.23
CA LEU A 664 7.85 -29.02 14.77
C LEU A 664 7.53 -30.46 15.22
N ARG A 665 8.04 -31.48 14.52
CA ARG A 665 7.94 -32.87 14.96
C ARG A 665 8.71 -33.12 16.26
N ASP A 666 9.89 -32.55 16.38
CA ASP A 666 10.71 -32.66 17.59
C ASP A 666 10.06 -31.94 18.78
N GLU A 667 9.43 -30.80 18.54
CA GLU A 667 8.62 -30.08 19.53
C GLU A 667 7.40 -30.91 19.95
N PHE A 668 6.63 -31.45 19.01
CA PHE A 668 5.43 -32.25 19.31
C PHE A 668 5.74 -33.50 20.16
N GLN A 669 6.94 -34.07 20.04
CA GLN A 669 7.39 -35.17 20.90
C GLN A 669 7.68 -34.75 22.35
N ARG A 670 7.98 -33.46 22.60
CA ARG A 670 8.26 -32.89 23.92
C ARG A 670 7.04 -32.21 24.54
N GLU A 671 6.45 -31.26 23.81
CA GLU A 671 5.29 -30.43 24.17
C GLU A 671 4.42 -30.20 22.90
N GLY A 672 3.18 -30.72 22.91
CA GLY A 672 2.31 -30.72 21.72
C GLY A 672 1.35 -29.52 21.58
N ALA A 673 1.32 -28.60 22.54
CA ALA A 673 0.22 -27.65 22.71
C ALA A 673 -0.01 -26.70 21.51
N VAL A 674 1.05 -26.22 20.86
CA VAL A 674 0.93 -25.28 19.72
C VAL A 674 0.27 -25.97 18.52
N LEU A 675 0.73 -27.17 18.17
CA LEU A 675 0.19 -27.93 17.05
C LEU A 675 -1.24 -28.38 17.32
N GLU A 676 -1.55 -28.79 18.55
CA GLU A 676 -2.91 -29.16 18.96
C GLU A 676 -3.86 -27.97 18.84
N ARG A 677 -3.48 -26.81 19.37
CA ARG A 677 -4.27 -25.57 19.28
C ARG A 677 -4.45 -25.11 17.84
N PHE A 678 -3.40 -25.15 17.04
CA PHE A 678 -3.47 -24.82 15.61
C PHE A 678 -4.41 -25.77 14.87
N SER A 679 -4.31 -27.08 15.10
CA SER A 679 -5.14 -28.10 14.45
C SER A 679 -6.62 -27.90 14.78
N HIS A 680 -6.93 -27.65 16.06
CA HIS A 680 -8.30 -27.35 16.49
C HIS A 680 -8.86 -26.11 15.77
N MET A 681 -8.07 -25.04 15.72
CA MET A 681 -8.54 -23.79 15.15
C MET A 681 -8.65 -23.83 13.62
N ALA A 682 -7.75 -24.54 12.94
CA ALA A 682 -7.87 -24.82 11.51
C ALA A 682 -9.13 -25.62 11.18
N VAL A 683 -9.51 -26.59 12.02
CA VAL A 683 -10.76 -27.36 11.85
C VAL A 683 -11.98 -26.47 12.08
N ALA A 684 -12.01 -25.70 13.16
CA ALA A 684 -13.11 -24.78 13.47
C ALA A 684 -13.37 -23.80 12.31
N GLU A 685 -12.32 -23.31 11.67
CA GLU A 685 -12.44 -22.42 10.53
C GLU A 685 -12.90 -23.11 9.25
N VAL A 686 -12.45 -24.33 8.95
CA VAL A 686 -13.01 -25.08 7.82
C VAL A 686 -14.52 -25.28 8.04
N ASN A 687 -14.95 -25.53 9.28
CA ASN A 687 -16.37 -25.61 9.63
C ASN A 687 -17.11 -24.29 9.39
N GLU A 688 -16.57 -23.17 9.88
CA GLU A 688 -17.14 -21.84 9.71
C GLU A 688 -17.22 -21.45 8.23
N ALA A 689 -16.14 -21.67 7.46
CA ALA A 689 -16.08 -21.36 6.04
C ALA A 689 -17.12 -22.17 5.24
N VAL A 690 -17.29 -23.46 5.56
CA VAL A 690 -18.35 -24.30 4.97
C VAL A 690 -19.74 -23.72 5.25
N ASP A 691 -20.01 -23.33 6.50
CA ASP A 691 -21.31 -22.79 6.89
C ASP A 691 -21.61 -21.48 6.17
N GLN A 692 -20.63 -20.58 6.11
CA GLN A 692 -20.72 -19.33 5.35
C GLN A 692 -20.95 -19.59 3.86
N LEU A 693 -20.25 -20.56 3.25
CA LEU A 693 -20.46 -20.96 1.86
C LEU A 693 -21.90 -21.44 1.61
N ILE A 694 -22.40 -22.34 2.44
CA ILE A 694 -23.75 -22.91 2.30
C ILE A 694 -24.80 -21.80 2.49
N HIS A 695 -24.61 -20.94 3.49
CA HIS A 695 -25.47 -19.80 3.76
C HIS A 695 -25.53 -18.83 2.57
N SER A 696 -24.38 -18.36 2.08
CA SER A 696 -24.29 -17.45 0.93
C SER A 696 -24.91 -18.06 -0.33
N LEU A 697 -24.63 -19.33 -0.64
CA LEU A 697 -25.22 -20.03 -1.80
C LEU A 697 -26.74 -20.16 -1.68
N THR A 698 -27.24 -20.50 -0.50
CA THR A 698 -28.68 -20.65 -0.26
C THR A 698 -29.39 -19.31 -0.37
N LYS A 699 -28.84 -18.25 0.24
CA LYS A 699 -29.35 -16.87 0.18
C LYS A 699 -29.35 -16.33 -1.26
N MET A 700 -28.29 -16.56 -2.03
CA MET A 700 -28.27 -16.17 -3.45
C MET A 700 -29.33 -16.93 -4.26
N ASN A 701 -29.55 -18.22 -3.98
CA ASN A 701 -30.59 -18.98 -4.67
C ASN A 701 -32.01 -18.54 -4.27
N THR A 702 -32.27 -18.17 -3.01
CA THR A 702 -33.58 -17.62 -2.60
C THR A 702 -33.84 -16.25 -3.24
N MET A 703 -32.83 -15.38 -3.34
CA MET A 703 -32.92 -14.11 -4.08
C MET A 703 -33.16 -14.33 -5.58
N MET A 704 -32.57 -15.37 -6.16
CA MET A 704 -32.83 -15.75 -7.55
C MET A 704 -34.29 -16.17 -7.74
N LYS A 705 -34.83 -17.00 -6.85
CA LYS A 705 -36.22 -17.46 -6.89
C LYS A 705 -37.20 -16.32 -6.66
N SER A 706 -36.98 -15.44 -5.69
CA SER A 706 -37.86 -14.28 -5.46
C SER A 706 -37.85 -13.30 -6.63
N SER A 707 -36.72 -13.14 -7.34
CA SER A 707 -36.66 -12.32 -8.55
C SER A 707 -37.41 -12.92 -9.75
N THR A 708 -37.43 -14.25 -9.88
CA THR A 708 -38.22 -14.96 -10.90
C THR A 708 -39.71 -14.94 -10.56
N ASP A 709 -40.06 -15.10 -9.29
CA ASP A 709 -41.45 -15.10 -8.84
C ASP A 709 -42.08 -13.70 -8.98
N ALA A 710 -41.35 -12.62 -8.68
CA ALA A 710 -41.82 -11.24 -8.88
C ALA A 710 -41.97 -10.87 -10.37
N SER A 711 -41.17 -11.47 -11.26
CA SER A 711 -41.31 -11.25 -12.71
C SER A 711 -42.41 -12.13 -13.33
N GLU A 712 -42.69 -13.30 -12.77
CA GLU A 712 -43.85 -14.13 -13.12
C GLU A 712 -45.17 -13.55 -12.58
N GLU A 713 -45.20 -12.94 -11.39
CA GLU A 713 -46.36 -12.23 -10.85
C GLU A 713 -46.66 -10.93 -11.62
N ALA A 714 -45.63 -10.18 -12.04
CA ALA A 714 -45.79 -9.02 -12.91
C ALA A 714 -46.26 -9.40 -14.34
N ALA A 715 -45.89 -10.59 -14.82
CA ALA A 715 -46.34 -11.11 -16.12
C ALA A 715 -47.76 -11.71 -16.05
N ASN A 716 -48.22 -12.15 -14.88
CA ASN A 716 -49.55 -12.74 -14.66
C ASN A 716 -50.59 -11.75 -14.10
N ALA A 717 -50.25 -10.47 -13.93
CA ALA A 717 -51.22 -9.45 -13.58
C ALA A 717 -52.22 -9.23 -14.74
N PRO A 718 -53.54 -9.40 -14.54
CA PRO A 718 -54.51 -9.23 -15.61
C PRO A 718 -54.56 -7.77 -16.05
N HIS A 719 -54.25 -7.53 -17.32
CA HIS A 719 -54.52 -6.28 -18.02
C HIS A 719 -56.01 -5.90 -17.86
N GLY A 720 -56.30 -4.84 -17.09
CA GLY A 720 -57.62 -4.23 -17.12
C GLY A 720 -57.90 -3.28 -15.96
N SER A 721 -57.63 -1.98 -16.14
CA SER A 721 -58.67 -0.96 -16.30
C SER A 721 -58.10 0.44 -16.05
N LEU A 722 -58.23 1.30 -17.05
CA LEU A 722 -58.03 2.74 -16.95
C LEU A 722 -59.03 3.33 -15.95
N GLY A 723 -58.54 4.13 -15.00
CA GLY A 723 -59.35 4.92 -14.06
C GLY A 723 -58.47 6.00 -13.43
N GLY A 724 -58.82 7.26 -13.59
CA GLY A 724 -57.91 8.39 -13.36
C GLY A 724 -57.91 9.02 -11.96
N SER A 725 -57.00 10.00 -11.84
CA SER A 725 -56.98 11.15 -10.91
C SER A 725 -56.54 10.89 -9.46
N HIS A 726 -55.37 11.39 -9.07
CA HIS A 726 -55.24 12.74 -8.48
C HIS A 726 -53.77 13.16 -8.30
N ASN A 727 -53.53 14.44 -8.59
CA ASN A 727 -52.32 15.19 -8.23
C ASN A 727 -52.08 15.16 -6.71
N ASP A 728 -50.82 15.10 -6.29
CA ASP A 728 -50.25 16.20 -5.51
C ASP A 728 -48.72 16.19 -5.54
N ALA A 729 -48.18 17.39 -5.79
CA ALA A 729 -46.78 17.71 -5.77
C ALA A 729 -46.37 18.14 -4.35
N SER A 730 -45.30 17.56 -3.81
CA SER A 730 -44.43 18.26 -2.85
C SER A 730 -43.06 17.58 -2.76
N SER A 731 -42.05 18.40 -3.03
CA SER A 731 -40.62 18.31 -2.68
C SER A 731 -40.21 17.43 -1.50
N PRO A 732 -39.06 16.73 -1.55
CA PRO A 732 -38.33 16.38 -0.34
C PRO A 732 -37.39 17.53 0.04
N ASP A 733 -37.68 18.13 1.19
CA ASP A 733 -36.83 19.10 1.86
C ASP A 733 -35.47 18.51 2.24
N TYR A 734 -34.44 19.32 2.01
CA TYR A 734 -33.04 19.06 2.28
C TYR A 734 -32.65 19.78 3.57
N SER A 735 -32.88 19.19 4.74
CA SER A 735 -32.19 19.57 5.99
C SER A 735 -32.68 18.76 7.20
N SER A 736 -31.79 17.94 7.79
CA SER A 736 -31.49 17.90 9.23
C SER A 736 -30.71 16.62 9.59
N ILE A 737 -29.39 16.65 9.36
CA ILE A 737 -28.47 15.82 10.14
C ILE A 737 -28.11 16.69 11.36
N GLN A 738 -28.80 16.45 12.47
CA GLN A 738 -28.31 16.88 13.78
C GLN A 738 -27.60 15.68 14.42
N ASN A 739 -26.28 15.86 14.53
CA ASN A 739 -25.41 15.15 15.45
C ASN A 739 -25.99 15.22 16.87
N THR A 740 -26.25 14.06 17.46
CA THR A 740 -26.01 13.84 18.89
C THR A 740 -25.09 12.64 18.98
N GLY A 741 -23.84 12.90 19.37
CA GLY A 741 -22.93 11.85 19.78
C GLY A 741 -23.44 11.22 21.07
N ASP A 742 -23.38 9.90 21.10
CA ASP A 742 -23.04 9.15 22.28
C ASP A 742 -22.19 7.97 21.83
N GLU A 743 -20.99 7.91 22.37
CA GLU A 743 -20.07 6.79 22.30
C GLU A 743 -20.70 5.60 23.02
N ASN A 744 -20.83 4.48 22.33
CA ASN A 744 -20.78 3.13 22.90
C ASN A 744 -20.39 2.16 21.78
N ASP A 745 -19.11 1.79 21.79
CA ASP A 745 -18.55 0.65 21.06
C ASP A 745 -19.09 -0.67 21.66
N GLU A 746 -20.32 -1.03 21.34
CA GLU A 746 -20.85 -2.37 21.53
C GLU A 746 -21.25 -2.98 20.19
N ALA A 747 -20.48 -3.98 19.76
CA ALA A 747 -20.79 -5.03 18.79
C ALA A 747 -21.89 -4.69 17.75
N GLU A 748 -21.47 -4.23 16.57
CA GLU A 748 -22.30 -4.25 15.36
C GLU A 748 -22.52 -5.70 14.88
N ASP A 749 -23.36 -6.44 15.61
CA ASP A 749 -24.03 -7.64 15.10
C ASP A 749 -25.42 -7.23 14.59
N SER A 750 -25.45 -6.36 13.56
CA SER A 750 -26.67 -6.09 12.78
C SER A 750 -26.34 -5.33 11.49
N THR A 751 -26.42 -6.03 10.35
CA THR A 751 -26.85 -5.49 9.01
C THR A 751 -26.75 -6.55 7.89
N GLU A 752 -27.20 -7.79 8.12
CA GLU A 752 -27.28 -8.78 7.02
C GLU A 752 -28.52 -8.64 6.12
N GLU A 753 -29.51 -7.83 6.51
CA GLU A 753 -30.81 -7.73 5.82
C GLU A 753 -30.81 -6.76 4.61
N GLY A 754 -29.70 -6.09 4.32
CA GLY A 754 -29.58 -5.10 3.22
C GLY A 754 -28.61 -5.45 2.08
N MET A 755 -27.97 -6.63 2.09
CA MET A 755 -26.92 -6.95 1.13
C MET A 755 -27.44 -7.28 -0.28
N THR A 756 -26.78 -6.70 -1.29
CA THR A 756 -27.09 -6.89 -2.73
C THR A 756 -26.57 -8.24 -3.23
N TYR A 757 -27.19 -8.83 -4.27
CA TYR A 757 -26.75 -10.12 -4.87
C TYR A 757 -25.26 -10.16 -5.19
N SER A 758 -24.71 -9.08 -5.75
CA SER A 758 -23.28 -8.96 -6.09
C SER A 758 -22.37 -8.88 -4.85
N GLN A 759 -22.80 -8.23 -3.77
CA GLN A 759 -22.04 -8.17 -2.51
C GLN A 759 -21.92 -9.56 -1.86
N ILE A 760 -23.03 -10.31 -1.84
CA ILE A 760 -23.04 -11.70 -1.36
C ILE A 760 -22.16 -12.58 -2.27
N GLY A 761 -22.16 -12.35 -3.58
CA GLY A 761 -21.30 -13.06 -4.52
C GLY A 761 -19.79 -12.79 -4.33
N MET A 762 -19.39 -11.55 -4.03
CA MET A 762 -17.99 -11.22 -3.73
C MET A 762 -17.52 -11.83 -2.40
N SER A 763 -18.37 -11.76 -1.37
CA SER A 763 -18.13 -12.44 -0.09
C SER A 763 -18.02 -13.96 -0.29
N LEU A 764 -18.92 -14.56 -1.08
CA LEU A 764 -18.87 -15.97 -1.46
C LEU A 764 -17.53 -16.33 -2.10
N ARG A 765 -17.02 -15.53 -3.03
CA ARG A 765 -15.71 -15.78 -3.66
C ARG A 765 -14.58 -15.82 -2.63
N SER A 766 -14.56 -14.89 -1.67
CA SER A 766 -13.55 -14.86 -0.60
C SER A 766 -13.64 -16.11 0.27
N HIS A 767 -14.85 -16.53 0.66
CA HIS A 767 -15.06 -17.74 1.44
C HIS A 767 -14.67 -19.01 0.66
N ILE A 768 -14.90 -19.06 -0.66
CA ILE A 768 -14.46 -20.20 -1.50
C ILE A 768 -12.93 -20.29 -1.52
N MET A 769 -12.24 -19.16 -1.72
CA MET A 769 -10.78 -19.12 -1.72
C MET A 769 -10.20 -19.58 -0.38
N LEU A 770 -10.74 -19.06 0.72
CA LEU A 770 -10.35 -19.47 2.07
C LEU A 770 -10.57 -20.97 2.28
N PHE A 771 -11.78 -21.45 2.00
CA PHE A 771 -12.14 -22.86 2.15
C PHE A 771 -11.21 -23.79 1.36
N MET A 772 -10.93 -23.47 0.09
CA MET A 772 -10.06 -24.27 -0.76
C MET A 772 -8.62 -24.31 -0.21
N ALA A 773 -8.09 -23.16 0.21
CA ALA A 773 -6.76 -23.08 0.80
C ALA A 773 -6.68 -23.85 2.13
N SER A 774 -7.68 -23.69 3.00
CA SER A 774 -7.71 -24.33 4.32
C SER A 774 -7.89 -25.85 4.22
N ILE A 775 -8.71 -26.37 3.29
CA ILE A 775 -8.76 -27.83 3.04
C ILE A 775 -7.43 -28.36 2.53
N ASP A 776 -6.80 -27.70 1.56
CA ASP A 776 -5.53 -28.17 1.03
C ASP A 776 -4.42 -28.16 2.09
N MET A 777 -4.35 -27.12 2.91
CA MET A 777 -3.47 -27.05 4.09
C MET A 777 -3.76 -28.21 5.04
N PHE A 778 -5.03 -28.45 5.34
CA PHE A 778 -5.45 -29.49 6.26
C PHE A 778 -5.12 -30.91 5.74
N ILE A 779 -5.26 -31.14 4.44
CA ILE A 779 -4.81 -32.39 3.79
C ILE A 779 -3.31 -32.60 4.07
N GLN A 780 -2.48 -31.58 3.85
CA GLN A 780 -1.04 -31.69 4.11
C GLN A 780 -0.73 -31.91 5.60
N LEU A 781 -1.49 -31.24 6.49
CA LEU A 781 -1.39 -31.44 7.93
C LEU A 781 -1.69 -32.90 8.32
N SER A 782 -2.72 -33.50 7.73
CA SER A 782 -3.10 -34.90 7.98
C SER A 782 -2.05 -35.91 7.52
N ILE A 783 -1.29 -35.58 6.47
CA ILE A 783 -0.20 -36.41 5.95
C ILE A 783 1.02 -36.35 6.89
N GLN A 784 1.41 -35.14 7.29
CA GLN A 784 2.62 -34.91 8.07
C GLN A 784 2.45 -35.23 9.56
N PHE A 785 1.25 -34.99 10.11
CA PHE A 785 0.93 -35.18 11.52
C PHE A 785 -0.32 -36.04 11.75
N PRO A 786 -0.34 -37.32 11.31
CA PRO A 786 -1.54 -38.16 11.40
C PRO A 786 -2.06 -38.29 12.83
N ARG A 787 -1.16 -38.45 13.81
CA ARG A 787 -1.52 -38.65 15.22
C ARG A 787 -2.19 -37.43 15.86
N GLY A 788 -1.78 -36.21 15.49
CA GLY A 788 -2.36 -34.98 16.03
C GLY A 788 -3.78 -34.74 15.54
N VAL A 789 -4.06 -35.09 14.27
CA VAL A 789 -5.37 -34.87 13.65
C VAL A 789 -6.39 -35.97 14.00
N THR A 790 -5.94 -37.19 14.31
CA THR A 790 -6.84 -38.32 14.64
C THR A 790 -7.21 -38.44 16.12
N GLN A 791 -6.88 -37.45 16.97
CA GLN A 791 -7.36 -37.42 18.36
C GLN A 791 -8.90 -37.26 18.39
N ASN A 792 -9.57 -37.89 19.37
CA ASN A 792 -11.02 -38.18 19.33
C ASN A 792 -11.91 -36.96 19.07
N LEU A 793 -11.68 -35.82 19.75
CA LEU A 793 -12.53 -34.63 19.59
C LEU A 793 -12.32 -33.90 18.26
N VAL A 794 -11.06 -33.78 17.83
CA VAL A 794 -10.72 -33.16 16.53
C VAL A 794 -11.30 -34.00 15.39
N ALA A 795 -11.12 -35.32 15.46
CA ALA A 795 -11.69 -36.27 14.51
C ALA A 795 -13.22 -36.21 14.42
N GLN A 796 -13.91 -36.00 15.56
CA GLN A 796 -15.37 -35.87 15.60
C GLN A 796 -15.87 -34.59 14.92
N GLN A 797 -15.27 -33.43 15.22
CA GLN A 797 -15.63 -32.17 14.58
C GLN A 797 -15.39 -32.21 13.06
N ILE A 798 -14.26 -32.77 12.64
CA ILE A 798 -13.94 -32.94 11.22
C ILE A 798 -14.93 -33.89 10.54
N GLY A 799 -15.20 -35.03 11.17
CA GLY A 799 -16.12 -36.03 10.65
C GLY A 799 -17.50 -35.43 10.41
N GLN A 800 -18.03 -34.71 11.40
CA GLN A 800 -19.31 -34.01 11.29
C GLN A 800 -19.33 -32.98 10.15
N MET A 801 -18.32 -32.12 10.07
CA MET A 801 -18.28 -31.11 9.02
C MET A 801 -18.12 -31.69 7.62
N LEU A 802 -17.21 -32.66 7.43
CA LEU A 802 -17.00 -33.28 6.11
C LEU A 802 -18.25 -34.05 5.68
N ALA A 803 -18.90 -34.77 6.60
CA ALA A 803 -20.15 -35.47 6.32
C ALA A 803 -21.28 -34.49 5.96
N ARG A 804 -21.42 -33.38 6.69
CA ARG A 804 -22.42 -32.32 6.41
C ARG A 804 -22.18 -31.71 5.04
N SER A 805 -20.95 -31.31 4.76
CA SER A 805 -20.53 -30.74 3.48
C SER A 805 -20.85 -31.70 2.33
N LEU A 806 -20.51 -32.98 2.47
CA LEU A 806 -20.73 -33.99 1.45
C LEU A 806 -22.24 -34.18 1.17
N VAL A 807 -23.07 -34.24 2.21
CA VAL A 807 -24.54 -34.36 2.06
C VAL A 807 -25.14 -33.11 1.40
N VAL A 808 -24.63 -31.91 1.69
CA VAL A 808 -25.13 -30.67 1.07
C VAL A 808 -24.76 -30.61 -0.41
N PHE A 809 -23.52 -30.92 -0.78
CA PHE A 809 -23.05 -30.83 -2.17
C PHE A 809 -23.46 -32.01 -3.06
N ALA A 810 -23.62 -33.22 -2.50
CA ALA A 810 -23.94 -34.43 -3.26
C ALA A 810 -25.31 -35.06 -2.94
N GLY A 811 -25.96 -34.64 -1.85
CA GLY A 811 -27.29 -35.13 -1.46
C GLY A 811 -28.44 -34.46 -2.20
N PRO A 812 -29.70 -34.68 -1.76
CA PRO A 812 -30.90 -34.19 -2.43
C PRO A 812 -30.97 -32.66 -2.51
N ASN A 813 -30.41 -31.97 -1.51
CA ASN A 813 -30.39 -30.52 -1.39
C ASN A 813 -29.39 -29.82 -2.32
N SER A 814 -28.52 -30.56 -3.01
CA SER A 814 -27.54 -30.01 -3.98
C SER A 814 -28.18 -29.18 -5.10
N LYS A 815 -29.45 -29.46 -5.45
CA LYS A 815 -30.21 -28.66 -6.43
C LYS A 815 -30.44 -27.21 -5.98
N ASN A 816 -30.38 -26.95 -4.68
CA ASN A 816 -30.58 -25.62 -4.09
C ASN A 816 -29.32 -24.74 -4.10
N LEU A 817 -28.21 -25.20 -4.68
CA LEU A 817 -26.93 -24.47 -4.71
C LEU A 817 -26.64 -23.81 -6.09
N LYS A 818 -27.65 -23.68 -6.95
CA LYS A 818 -27.49 -23.03 -8.27
C LYS A 818 -27.55 -21.51 -8.12
N ILE A 819 -26.58 -20.82 -8.72
CA ILE A 819 -26.47 -19.35 -8.73
C ILE A 819 -26.31 -18.83 -10.17
N LYS A 820 -26.66 -17.56 -10.41
CA LYS A 820 -26.40 -16.84 -11.68
C LYS A 820 -24.93 -16.43 -11.72
N ASN A 821 -24.34 -16.42 -12.92
CA ASN A 821 -22.94 -16.03 -13.16
C ASN A 821 -21.93 -16.76 -12.24
N ALA A 822 -22.07 -18.08 -12.06
CA ALA A 822 -21.19 -18.86 -11.17
C ALA A 822 -19.68 -18.68 -11.46
N ASP A 823 -19.32 -18.50 -12.74
CA ASP A 823 -17.93 -18.27 -13.15
C ASP A 823 -17.35 -16.94 -12.64
N GLU A 824 -18.18 -15.89 -12.50
CA GLU A 824 -17.77 -14.57 -12.00
C GLU A 824 -17.26 -14.64 -10.56
N TYR A 825 -17.85 -15.54 -9.77
CA TYR A 825 -17.53 -15.75 -8.35
C TYR A 825 -16.60 -16.96 -8.13
N GLN A 826 -16.03 -17.53 -9.19
CA GLN A 826 -15.18 -18.73 -9.16
C GLN A 826 -15.84 -19.96 -8.51
N PHE A 827 -17.17 -20.05 -8.55
CA PHE A 827 -17.89 -21.16 -7.96
C PHE A 827 -17.86 -22.40 -8.86
N LYS A 828 -16.95 -23.33 -8.55
CA LYS A 828 -16.79 -24.62 -9.23
C LYS A 828 -17.18 -25.78 -8.30
N PRO A 829 -18.45 -26.20 -8.25
CA PRO A 829 -18.94 -27.18 -7.28
C PRO A 829 -18.26 -28.55 -7.39
N ARG A 830 -17.85 -28.96 -8.59
CA ARG A 830 -17.10 -30.22 -8.79
C ARG A 830 -15.71 -30.20 -8.16
N GLU A 831 -15.05 -29.04 -8.22
CA GLU A 831 -13.70 -28.88 -7.65
C GLU A 831 -13.76 -28.91 -6.12
N ILE A 832 -14.69 -28.16 -5.54
CA ILE A 832 -15.01 -28.18 -4.10
C ILE A 832 -15.32 -29.60 -3.63
N LEU A 833 -16.21 -30.32 -4.34
CA LEU A 833 -16.56 -31.70 -4.00
C LEU A 833 -15.36 -32.65 -4.11
N SER A 834 -14.53 -32.50 -5.13
CA SER A 834 -13.32 -33.30 -5.32
C SER A 834 -12.31 -33.09 -4.18
N ARG A 835 -12.18 -31.86 -3.64
CA ARG A 835 -11.33 -31.57 -2.48
C ARG A 835 -11.89 -32.11 -1.18
N LEU A 836 -13.20 -31.98 -0.96
CA LEU A 836 -13.88 -32.59 0.18
C LEU A 836 -13.70 -34.11 0.21
N VAL A 837 -13.89 -34.78 -0.93
CA VAL A 837 -13.73 -36.23 -1.04
C VAL A 837 -12.27 -36.65 -0.80
N ASP A 838 -11.31 -35.92 -1.35
CA ASP A 838 -9.89 -36.23 -1.11
C ASP A 838 -9.53 -36.13 0.36
N CYS A 839 -9.89 -35.02 1.01
CA CYS A 839 -9.73 -34.82 2.45
C CYS A 839 -10.35 -35.96 3.26
N LEU A 840 -11.60 -36.34 2.96
CA LEU A 840 -12.28 -37.45 3.63
C LEU A 840 -11.54 -38.78 3.44
N THR A 841 -11.06 -39.07 2.23
CA THR A 841 -10.37 -40.32 1.91
C THR A 841 -8.97 -40.46 2.51
N HIS A 842 -8.36 -39.36 2.99
CA HIS A 842 -7.10 -39.42 3.75
C HIS A 842 -7.27 -40.20 5.07
N PHE A 843 -8.45 -40.11 5.69
CA PHE A 843 -8.74 -40.78 6.96
C PHE A 843 -9.36 -42.18 6.80
N ARG A 844 -9.49 -42.70 5.58
CA ARG A 844 -10.18 -43.97 5.29
C ARG A 844 -9.67 -45.20 6.05
N ARG A 845 -8.42 -45.15 6.53
CA ARG A 845 -7.79 -46.24 7.31
C ARG A 845 -7.77 -45.99 8.81
N SER A 846 -8.19 -44.81 9.26
CA SER A 846 -8.26 -44.47 10.68
C SER A 846 -9.56 -44.99 11.27
N ARG A 847 -9.46 -46.05 12.10
CA ARG A 847 -10.63 -46.66 12.74
C ARG A 847 -11.33 -45.68 13.69
N ASN A 848 -10.57 -44.84 14.39
CA ASN A 848 -11.12 -43.81 15.27
C ASN A 848 -11.96 -42.80 14.47
N PHE A 849 -11.45 -42.32 13.33
CA PHE A 849 -12.17 -41.36 12.50
C PHE A 849 -13.45 -41.96 11.88
N LEU A 850 -13.39 -43.22 11.44
CA LEU A 850 -14.58 -43.92 10.96
C LEU A 850 -15.64 -44.08 12.06
N ASN A 851 -15.21 -44.35 13.30
CA ASN A 851 -16.12 -44.42 14.44
C ASN A 851 -16.75 -43.04 14.75
N CYS A 852 -15.97 -41.97 14.69
CA CYS A 852 -16.47 -40.61 14.83
C CYS A 852 -17.49 -40.24 13.74
N LEU A 853 -17.31 -40.70 12.50
CA LEU A 853 -18.28 -40.49 11.42
C LEU A 853 -19.62 -41.20 11.67
N CYS A 854 -19.63 -42.35 12.33
CA CYS A 854 -20.88 -43.01 12.72
C CYS A 854 -21.69 -42.17 13.73
N HIS A 855 -21.01 -41.46 14.63
CA HIS A 855 -21.61 -40.69 15.73
C HIS A 855 -21.65 -39.17 15.46
N CYS A 856 -21.52 -38.74 14.20
CA CYS A 856 -21.36 -37.32 13.85
C CYS A 856 -22.66 -36.51 13.83
N GLY A 857 -23.79 -37.08 14.26
CA GLY A 857 -25.10 -36.42 14.30
C GLY A 857 -25.81 -36.31 12.94
N ILE A 858 -25.25 -36.87 11.86
CA ILE A 858 -25.86 -36.90 10.53
C ILE A 858 -26.33 -38.33 10.25
N PRO A 859 -27.56 -38.53 9.73
CA PRO A 859 -28.06 -39.86 9.40
C PRO A 859 -27.11 -40.59 8.45
N LEU A 860 -26.65 -41.78 8.85
CA LEU A 860 -25.73 -42.60 8.05
C LEU A 860 -26.30 -42.93 6.66
N SER A 861 -27.62 -43.05 6.55
CA SER A 861 -28.34 -43.26 5.29
C SER A 861 -28.12 -42.11 4.28
N ASP A 862 -28.05 -40.88 4.78
CA ASP A 862 -27.90 -39.69 3.94
C ASP A 862 -26.45 -39.56 3.47
N LEU A 863 -25.50 -39.88 4.35
CA LEU A 863 -24.07 -39.93 4.01
C LEU A 863 -23.78 -41.02 2.97
N GLN A 864 -24.28 -42.24 3.18
CA GLN A 864 -24.16 -43.34 2.21
C GLN A 864 -24.88 -43.02 0.89
N GLY A 865 -26.04 -42.35 0.95
CA GLY A 865 -26.77 -41.88 -0.23
C GLY A 865 -25.98 -40.84 -1.05
N ALA A 866 -25.30 -39.91 -0.37
CA ALA A 866 -24.41 -38.94 -0.99
C ALA A 866 -23.19 -39.62 -1.65
N ILE A 867 -22.52 -40.55 -0.94
CA ILE A 867 -21.40 -41.34 -1.48
C ILE A 867 -21.83 -42.11 -2.74
N LYS A 868 -22.98 -42.78 -2.69
CA LYS A 868 -23.52 -43.53 -3.84
C LYS A 868 -23.80 -42.61 -5.02
N THR A 869 -24.32 -41.40 -4.77
CA THR A 869 -24.57 -40.40 -5.82
C THR A 869 -23.27 -39.95 -6.49
N ILE A 870 -22.20 -39.75 -5.72
CA ILE A 870 -20.87 -39.38 -6.23
C ILE A 870 -20.32 -40.47 -7.15
N LEU A 871 -20.35 -41.74 -6.70
CA LEU A 871 -19.85 -42.89 -7.44
C LEU A 871 -20.65 -43.14 -8.73
N GLN A 872 -21.99 -43.06 -8.65
CA GLN A 872 -22.87 -43.29 -9.81
C GLN A 872 -22.72 -42.22 -10.90
N ARG A 873 -22.52 -40.96 -10.51
CA ARG A 873 -22.43 -39.83 -11.44
C ARG A 873 -20.99 -39.49 -11.85
N GLN A 874 -20.00 -40.23 -11.35
CA GLN A 874 -18.57 -40.01 -11.59
C GLN A 874 -18.17 -38.53 -11.41
N LEU A 875 -18.56 -37.94 -10.28
CA LEU A 875 -18.33 -36.51 -10.03
C LEU A 875 -16.88 -36.17 -9.68
N VAL A 876 -16.07 -37.20 -9.38
CA VAL A 876 -14.68 -37.10 -8.89
C VAL A 876 -13.80 -38.07 -9.70
N SER A 877 -12.47 -37.91 -9.64
CA SER A 877 -11.49 -38.74 -10.35
C SER A 877 -11.59 -40.24 -10.01
N GLU A 878 -11.12 -41.10 -10.93
CA GLU A 878 -11.17 -42.56 -10.75
C GLU A 878 -10.44 -43.05 -9.49
N ASP A 879 -9.28 -42.45 -9.16
CA ASP A 879 -8.51 -42.77 -7.95
C ASP A 879 -9.32 -42.47 -6.67
N LEU A 880 -9.97 -41.30 -6.61
CA LEU A 880 -10.80 -40.92 -5.47
C LEU A 880 -12.07 -41.76 -5.36
N ASN A 881 -12.67 -42.16 -6.49
CA ASN A 881 -13.82 -43.06 -6.49
C ASN A 881 -13.47 -44.44 -5.89
N TRP A 882 -12.28 -44.97 -6.21
CA TRP A 882 -11.79 -46.21 -5.59
C TRP A 882 -11.59 -46.04 -4.07
N LYS A 883 -10.90 -44.99 -3.62
CA LYS A 883 -10.69 -44.71 -2.19
C LYS A 883 -12.00 -44.53 -1.43
N LEU A 884 -12.96 -43.84 -2.04
CA LEU A 884 -14.27 -43.59 -1.44
C LEU A 884 -15.08 -44.88 -1.33
N SER A 885 -14.96 -45.79 -2.30
CA SER A 885 -15.60 -47.11 -2.25
C SER A 885 -15.01 -47.99 -1.13
N GLU A 886 -13.68 -47.98 -0.98
CA GLU A 886 -12.98 -48.65 0.14
C GLU A 886 -13.48 -48.12 1.49
N MET A 887 -13.57 -46.79 1.63
CA MET A 887 -14.05 -46.16 2.84
C MET A 887 -15.53 -46.48 3.15
N SER A 888 -16.40 -46.50 2.13
CA SER A 888 -17.81 -46.84 2.30
C SER A 888 -17.99 -48.25 2.88
N ALA A 889 -17.21 -49.23 2.40
CA ALA A 889 -17.23 -50.59 2.91
C ALA A 889 -16.70 -50.67 4.36
N ALA A 890 -15.65 -49.91 4.68
CA ALA A 890 -15.11 -49.83 6.03
C ALA A 890 -16.11 -49.18 7.01
N LEU A 891 -16.82 -48.16 6.57
CA LEU A 891 -17.85 -47.46 7.34
C LEU A 891 -19.05 -48.37 7.65
N GLU A 892 -19.50 -49.18 6.69
CA GLU A 892 -20.56 -50.19 6.92
C GLU A 892 -20.15 -51.28 7.92
N SER A 893 -18.86 -51.62 7.97
CA SER A 893 -18.34 -52.55 8.97
C SER A 893 -18.28 -51.91 10.35
N CYS A 894 -17.78 -50.68 10.44
CA CYS A 894 -17.69 -49.95 11.72
C CYS A 894 -19.08 -49.58 12.25
N SER A 895 -20.07 -49.29 11.41
CA SER A 895 -21.42 -48.95 11.86
C SER A 895 -22.12 -50.12 12.55
N LYS A 896 -21.87 -51.36 12.12
CA LYS A 896 -22.41 -52.56 12.80
C LYS A 896 -21.83 -52.69 14.20
N GLU A 897 -20.51 -52.56 14.31
CA GLU A 897 -19.81 -52.60 15.60
C GLU A 897 -20.22 -51.42 16.51
N ALA A 898 -20.45 -50.23 15.95
CA ALA A 898 -20.88 -49.04 16.69
C ALA A 898 -22.31 -49.20 17.24
N VAL A 899 -23.26 -49.69 16.44
CA VAL A 899 -24.63 -49.98 16.92
C VAL A 899 -24.60 -51.03 18.04
N ASP A 900 -23.71 -52.02 17.91
CA ASP A 900 -23.52 -53.04 18.95
C ASP A 900 -22.92 -52.44 20.24
N GLU A 901 -22.06 -51.42 20.16
CA GLU A 901 -21.51 -50.72 21.33
C GLU A 901 -22.48 -49.69 21.92
N GLU A 902 -23.18 -48.90 21.11
CA GLU A 902 -24.16 -47.88 21.53
C GLU A 902 -25.30 -48.52 22.32
N ALA A 903 -25.83 -49.67 21.87
CA ALA A 903 -26.83 -50.44 22.61
C ALA A 903 -26.34 -50.93 23.99
N LEU A 904 -25.02 -51.06 24.20
CA LEU A 904 -24.45 -51.39 25.50
C LEU A 904 -24.38 -50.18 26.43
N TRP A 905 -24.10 -49.00 25.88
CA TRP A 905 -23.91 -47.76 26.63
C TRP A 905 -25.22 -46.97 26.83
N ASP A 906 -26.27 -47.22 26.04
CA ASP A 906 -27.63 -46.69 26.27
C ASP A 906 -28.21 -47.15 27.63
N GLU A 907 -27.79 -48.31 28.12
CA GLU A 907 -28.15 -48.84 29.45
C GLU A 907 -27.15 -48.42 30.55
N ALA A 908 -26.22 -47.50 30.26
CA ALA A 908 -25.20 -47.09 31.20
C ALA A 908 -25.75 -46.19 32.31
N PRO A 909 -25.41 -46.47 33.58
CA PRO A 909 -25.75 -45.58 34.70
C PRO A 909 -24.93 -44.29 34.67
N ASP A 910 -25.50 -43.21 35.21
CA ASP A 910 -24.93 -41.85 35.16
C ASP A 910 -23.46 -41.75 35.62
N PHE A 911 -23.02 -42.58 36.58
CA PHE A 911 -21.62 -42.58 37.06
C PHE A 911 -20.60 -43.09 36.02
N ALA A 912 -21.06 -43.78 34.98
CA ALA A 912 -20.22 -44.31 33.90
C ALA A 912 -20.18 -43.37 32.69
N LEU A 913 -20.85 -42.21 32.77
CA LEU A 913 -20.94 -41.20 31.73
C LEU A 913 -20.13 -39.96 32.09
N ASP A 914 -19.58 -39.31 31.08
CA ASP A 914 -18.84 -38.05 31.14
C ASP A 914 -19.81 -36.91 31.47
N ALA A 915 -19.49 -36.12 32.50
CA ALA A 915 -20.41 -35.07 32.97
C ALA A 915 -20.61 -33.91 31.97
N LEU A 916 -19.76 -33.75 30.96
CA LEU A 916 -19.86 -32.69 29.95
C LEU A 916 -20.58 -33.18 28.69
N LEU A 917 -20.15 -34.32 28.16
CA LEU A 917 -20.60 -34.81 26.84
C LEU A 917 -21.57 -35.99 26.94
N SER A 918 -21.84 -36.52 28.14
CA SER A 918 -22.64 -37.73 28.37
C SER A 918 -22.14 -38.94 27.57
N THR A 919 -20.83 -38.98 27.27
CA THR A 919 -20.15 -40.07 26.58
C THR A 919 -19.54 -41.06 27.58
N PRO A 920 -19.14 -42.27 27.17
CA PRO A 920 -18.50 -43.23 28.07
C PRO A 920 -17.29 -42.65 28.81
N LEU A 921 -17.28 -42.76 30.15
CA LEU A 921 -16.20 -42.25 31.00
C LEU A 921 -15.05 -43.28 31.06
N LEU A 922 -14.08 -43.14 30.14
CA LEU A 922 -12.95 -44.04 29.98
C LEU A 922 -11.71 -43.60 30.78
N ASN A 923 -11.40 -42.31 30.74
CA ASN A 923 -10.22 -41.71 31.40
C ASN A 923 -10.66 -40.61 32.38
N PRO A 924 -11.27 -40.95 33.52
CA PRO A 924 -11.89 -39.98 34.42
C PRO A 924 -10.87 -39.04 35.08
N VAL A 925 -11.17 -37.75 35.05
CA VAL A 925 -10.45 -36.66 35.71
C VAL A 925 -11.46 -35.81 36.47
N ALA A 926 -11.19 -35.52 37.74
CA ALA A 926 -12.06 -34.71 38.56
C ALA A 926 -11.83 -33.22 38.28
N LEU A 927 -12.91 -32.43 38.17
CA LEU A 927 -12.80 -30.99 38.05
C LEU A 927 -12.56 -30.32 39.41
N PRO A 928 -11.70 -29.29 39.49
CA PRO A 928 -11.55 -28.50 40.71
C PRO A 928 -12.86 -27.77 41.01
N SER A 929 -13.51 -28.12 42.12
CA SER A 929 -14.76 -27.51 42.56
C SER A 929 -14.78 -27.41 44.08
N ASP A 930 -15.45 -26.39 44.64
CA ASP A 930 -15.60 -26.16 46.08
C ASP A 930 -16.62 -27.10 46.73
N VAL A 931 -16.46 -28.40 46.48
CA VAL A 931 -17.36 -29.44 46.99
C VAL A 931 -16.82 -29.97 48.33
N LYS A 932 -17.67 -29.97 49.36
CA LYS A 932 -17.31 -30.40 50.73
C LYS A 932 -17.17 -31.92 50.87
N ASP A 933 -17.86 -32.67 50.01
CA ASP A 933 -17.91 -34.13 50.04
C ASP A 933 -17.24 -34.74 48.80
N LEU A 934 -16.32 -35.68 49.01
CA LEU A 934 -15.54 -36.35 47.96
C LEU A 934 -16.39 -37.22 47.01
N GLN A 935 -17.65 -37.50 47.36
CA GLN A 935 -18.57 -38.31 46.56
C GLN A 935 -19.27 -37.51 45.45
N ASP A 936 -19.28 -36.17 45.55
CA ASP A 936 -19.94 -35.26 44.62
C ASP A 936 -18.95 -34.63 43.61
N LEU A 937 -17.77 -35.24 43.46
CA LEU A 937 -16.78 -34.80 42.47
C LEU A 937 -17.32 -35.06 41.06
N LEU A 938 -17.29 -34.01 40.24
CA LEU A 938 -17.62 -34.10 38.82
C LEU A 938 -16.45 -34.70 38.05
N PHE A 939 -16.67 -35.86 37.44
CA PHE A 939 -15.69 -36.53 36.59
C PHE A 939 -16.01 -36.33 35.12
N VAL A 940 -14.97 -35.98 34.37
CA VAL A 940 -14.99 -35.82 32.91
C VAL A 940 -13.78 -36.54 32.34
N ASN A 941 -13.86 -36.97 31.08
CA ASN A 941 -12.71 -37.58 30.43
C ASN A 941 -11.57 -36.56 30.32
N LYS A 942 -10.32 -37.01 30.53
CA LYS A 942 -9.13 -36.17 30.38
C LYS A 942 -9.12 -35.44 29.03
N GLU A 943 -9.48 -36.13 27.96
CA GLU A 943 -9.54 -35.60 26.61
C GLU A 943 -10.60 -34.50 26.46
N THR A 944 -11.77 -34.68 27.07
CA THR A 944 -12.88 -33.71 27.05
C THR A 944 -12.47 -32.40 27.71
N ILE A 945 -11.88 -32.46 28.92
CA ILE A 945 -11.46 -31.24 29.64
C ILE A 945 -10.25 -30.57 29.00
N HIS A 946 -9.28 -31.36 28.52
CA HIS A 946 -8.13 -30.84 27.76
C HIS A 946 -8.60 -29.98 26.58
N HIS A 947 -9.53 -30.52 25.79
CA HIS A 947 -10.08 -29.83 24.64
C HIS A 947 -10.87 -28.56 25.00
N HIS A 948 -11.65 -28.60 26.08
CA HIS A 948 -12.34 -27.41 26.57
C HIS A 948 -11.34 -26.29 26.89
N LEU A 949 -10.28 -26.63 27.62
CA LEU A 949 -9.24 -25.68 28.05
C LEU A 949 -8.37 -25.17 26.90
N LEU A 950 -8.20 -25.93 25.81
CA LEU A 950 -7.55 -25.45 24.58
C LEU A 950 -8.32 -24.31 23.91
N SER A 951 -9.64 -24.27 24.08
CA SER A 951 -10.53 -23.25 23.51
C SER A 951 -10.76 -22.09 24.48
N GLU A 952 -11.08 -22.40 25.74
CA GLU A 952 -11.37 -21.42 26.79
C GLU A 952 -10.71 -21.82 28.11
N ASN A 953 -9.87 -20.93 28.68
CA ASN A 953 -9.26 -21.11 30.01
C ASN A 953 -10.26 -20.84 31.14
N LYS A 954 -11.41 -21.53 31.12
CA LYS A 954 -12.50 -21.40 32.07
C LYS A 954 -13.02 -22.76 32.49
N HIS A 955 -13.57 -22.85 33.69
CA HIS A 955 -14.24 -24.03 34.18
C HIS A 955 -15.60 -24.17 33.46
N PRO A 956 -15.94 -25.36 32.91
CA PRO A 956 -17.14 -25.54 32.09
C PRO A 956 -18.45 -25.16 32.78
N PHE A 957 -18.55 -25.46 34.09
CA PHE A 957 -19.76 -25.24 34.88
C PHE A 957 -19.77 -23.91 35.66
N THR A 958 -18.67 -23.52 36.30
CA THR A 958 -18.60 -22.30 37.14
C THR A 958 -18.13 -21.05 36.38
N LYS A 959 -17.56 -21.22 35.18
CA LYS A 959 -16.96 -20.15 34.34
C LYS A 959 -15.77 -19.41 34.99
N GLU A 960 -15.26 -19.88 36.12
CA GLU A 960 -14.05 -19.35 36.77
C GLU A 960 -12.78 -19.74 35.99
N TYR A 961 -11.67 -19.04 36.21
CA TYR A 961 -10.42 -19.35 35.53
C TYR A 961 -9.92 -20.75 35.91
N LEU A 962 -9.65 -21.58 34.89
CA LEU A 962 -9.12 -22.93 35.05
C LEU A 962 -8.08 -23.17 33.95
N ASP A 963 -6.94 -23.74 34.31
CA ASP A 963 -5.90 -24.18 33.38
C ASP A 963 -5.54 -25.66 33.60
N GLU A 964 -4.82 -26.24 32.64
CA GLU A 964 -4.44 -27.65 32.66
C GLU A 964 -3.58 -28.02 33.89
N PRO A 965 -2.56 -27.21 34.28
CA PRO A 965 -1.78 -27.45 35.50
C PRO A 965 -2.63 -27.48 36.77
N MET A 966 -3.66 -26.63 36.88
CA MET A 966 -4.57 -26.62 38.03
C MET A 966 -5.40 -27.91 38.11
N VAL A 967 -5.86 -28.43 36.96
CA VAL A 967 -6.57 -29.73 36.90
C VAL A 967 -5.63 -30.86 37.30
N GLU A 968 -4.40 -30.89 36.78
CA GLU A 968 -3.41 -31.92 37.13
C GLU A 968 -3.02 -31.86 38.62
N ALA A 969 -2.78 -30.67 39.16
CA ALA A 969 -2.46 -30.47 40.57
C ALA A 969 -3.62 -30.89 41.49
N PHE A 970 -4.87 -30.67 41.09
CA PHE A 970 -6.05 -31.12 41.83
C PHE A 970 -6.16 -32.65 41.83
N ASN A 971 -5.97 -33.29 40.68
CA ASN A 971 -6.04 -34.74 40.52
C ASN A 971 -4.84 -35.48 41.12
N ALA A 972 -3.72 -34.80 41.37
CA ALA A 972 -2.58 -35.36 42.09
C ALA A 972 -2.82 -35.52 43.61
N ARG A 973 -3.91 -34.94 44.16
CA ARG A 973 -4.24 -35.05 45.58
C ARG A 973 -4.62 -36.50 45.94
N PRO A 974 -4.13 -37.06 47.06
CA PRO A 974 -4.34 -38.46 47.41
C PRO A 974 -5.82 -38.85 47.56
N ALA A 975 -6.66 -37.95 48.10
CA ALA A 975 -8.10 -38.19 48.24
C ALA A 975 -8.84 -38.28 46.88
N VAL A 976 -8.41 -37.51 45.88
CA VAL A 976 -9.00 -37.52 44.54
C VAL A 976 -8.55 -38.75 43.75
N LEU A 977 -7.29 -39.19 43.93
CA LEU A 977 -6.78 -40.43 43.35
C LEU A 977 -7.54 -41.67 43.86
N GLU A 978 -7.90 -41.69 45.15
CA GLU A 978 -8.67 -42.79 45.74
C GLU A 978 -10.10 -42.81 45.21
N ALA A 979 -10.78 -41.65 45.16
CA ALA A 979 -12.11 -41.52 44.57
C ALA A 979 -12.15 -41.91 43.08
N ARG A 980 -11.14 -41.50 42.31
CA ARG A 980 -10.98 -41.89 40.89
C ARG A 980 -10.84 -43.40 40.73
N LYS A 981 -9.99 -44.05 41.53
CA LYS A 981 -9.83 -45.52 41.49
C LYS A 981 -11.11 -46.26 41.86
N GLU A 982 -11.85 -45.75 42.83
CA GLU A 982 -13.15 -46.33 43.21
C GLU A 982 -14.15 -46.25 42.05
N LEU A 983 -14.20 -45.11 41.35
CA LEU A 983 -15.03 -44.93 40.16
C LEU A 983 -14.61 -45.84 39.01
N GLU A 984 -13.31 -45.91 38.69
CA GLU A 984 -12.77 -46.80 37.65
C GLU A 984 -13.13 -48.27 37.94
N ASN A 985 -13.06 -48.71 39.20
CA ASN A 985 -13.47 -50.05 39.61
C ASN A 985 -14.98 -50.28 39.43
N LYS A 986 -15.83 -49.31 39.82
CA LYS A 986 -17.29 -49.38 39.63
C LYS A 986 -17.68 -49.49 38.16
N ILE A 987 -17.04 -48.69 37.29
CA ILE A 987 -17.26 -48.73 35.83
C ILE A 987 -16.81 -50.09 35.26
N SER A 988 -15.66 -50.59 35.69
CA SER A 988 -15.11 -51.88 35.25
C SER A 988 -16.01 -53.06 35.63
N GLU A 989 -16.56 -53.04 36.85
CA GLU A 989 -17.46 -54.07 37.36
C GLU A 989 -18.78 -54.06 36.59
N TRP A 990 -19.37 -52.87 36.38
CA TRP A 990 -20.58 -52.70 35.57
C TRP A 990 -20.37 -53.20 34.13
N LEU A 991 -19.31 -52.78 33.44
CA LEU A 991 -18.97 -53.23 32.08
C LEU A 991 -18.88 -54.75 31.98
N ARG A 992 -18.29 -55.40 32.99
CA ARG A 992 -18.15 -56.86 33.03
C ARG A 992 -19.51 -57.56 33.22
N THR A 993 -20.42 -56.96 33.99
CA THR A 993 -21.78 -57.47 34.16
C THR A 993 -22.64 -57.26 32.92
N ALA A 994 -22.57 -56.08 32.29
CA ALA A 994 -23.31 -55.74 31.08
C ALA A 994 -22.92 -56.61 29.88
N ARG A 995 -21.60 -56.81 29.66
CA ARG A 995 -21.11 -57.71 28.60
C ARG A 995 -21.54 -59.17 28.81
N LYS A 996 -21.50 -59.66 30.05
CA LYS A 996 -21.97 -61.04 30.38
C LYS A 996 -23.47 -61.21 30.18
N ALA A 997 -24.27 -60.22 30.58
CA ALA A 997 -25.72 -60.26 30.37
C ALA A 997 -26.07 -60.32 28.88
N ARG A 998 -25.31 -59.60 28.04
CA ARG A 998 -25.47 -59.56 26.59
C ARG A 998 -25.02 -60.84 25.88
N ASP A 999 -23.87 -61.42 26.25
CA ASP A 999 -23.40 -62.71 25.69
C ASP A 999 -24.32 -63.89 26.07
N SER A 1000 -25.17 -63.71 27.08
CA SER A 1000 -26.19 -64.67 27.51
C SER A 1000 -27.60 -64.40 26.97
N ALA A 1001 -27.80 -63.31 26.25
CA ALA A 1001 -29.06 -62.99 25.57
C ALA A 1001 -29.11 -63.72 24.20
N PRO A 1002 -30.17 -64.48 23.90
CA PRO A 1002 -30.26 -65.34 22.71
C PRO A 1002 -30.41 -64.58 21.39
#